data_AF-A0A0V1KXV1-F1
#
_entry.id   AF-A0A0V1KXV1-F1
#
_cell.length_a   1.000
_cell.length_b   1.000
_cell.length_c   1.000
_cell.angle_alpha   90.00
_cell.angle_beta   90.00
_cell.angle_gamma   90.00
#
_symmetry.space_group_name_H-M   'P 1'
#
loop_
_entity.id
_entity.type
_entity.pdbx_description
1 polymer ?
#
loop_
_entity_poly.entity_id
_entity_poly.type
_entity_poly.pdbx_seq_one_letter_code
_entity_poly.pdbx_strand_id
1 'polypeptide(L)'
;MALWRISSLCFRSRCGLVMQNAFFSSQDRYVIILPEIPDATAQTNSLLSVVHGNDLPPFDKLSTRESADACAKLALEFEAWMQEHGSSFNSENDVCNFENVIDKVELHLAPMQFAWNTFRHLAGVRSFDPNLMARFKGLQNLVTRARIHRLNNHRFFTAVMDLSHDKNLNSVQSILIAKYIREMQLNGLGLSDKNCKWLEEYRRRIYDAVFKFRRNIEMTSWLLNLEMDFSSEMSDTPQHILEMWSVNRSSNQKSQYKLAFTQYSYAPFMRYCKMRLRRRSIWKLFNSRAGFEEDQVQLNNSLQIEQLRQAREKYAKLFNYNNYLDMVLPDRMISSVSELETIILQLKQAAVKRLSEQVEMMQPLAARQDALRSPLKPWDLDYYARKLAEHDYDIDFGQTAEYFPYMQFLSNVFELIKRLFDITFTLVSGEAAVWDKEVQLFEVTDENGKIIGHLYIDPFIRKNKLPVMWSECGRARSSIIGHTPIVYLNLNLSSESLKTGVPAFLHWDHLVQFFREIGKSMQILLSQANYSELASGDGIERDCIMIYSFFFEHLFMRPDCLADLSKHYRTNEKLSKNKSANFIHAIREMQIPALVQNILLSEFDLLIHKSSMKFWFDIYRELSRQYFPYGWEKGDYLPCNSSIVVDEQIASSYYRQLISDIIACDLINDIGENTQLNSAEFVNFCKKFKNCYLLADGSMKQLEMYRSFAKRESPSVNAFLNLRRLLTLIQPASEQHIQKWSEEERWMVSETADDYRSITLQYIEKHKLSLQWVQNVLDGTAESERIVYNDPDPEVGFVLAPSLRWDGKDVNQLYLTAICRRQNLKSLRDLRAEHLPMLQNIFTKSTVTIEERYGVPVNRLCIFFHYQPTYYHLHIHFTHLREATAGTSVGRAHLYADVVDNLRSDSDYYAKRTMHFSLRNNDPLLHELLGEEKQTTTKQDE
;
A
#
# COMPACT_ATOMS: atom_id res chain seq x y z
N MET A 1 27.34 -25.51 -38.05
CA MET A 1 27.19 -24.06 -37.74
C MET A 1 26.51 -23.90 -36.38
N ALA A 2 27.15 -24.33 -35.29
CA ALA A 2 26.53 -24.46 -33.96
C ALA A 2 27.43 -23.95 -32.80
N LEU A 3 28.31 -22.97 -33.05
CA LEU A 3 29.29 -22.50 -32.04
C LEU A 3 29.41 -20.96 -31.96
N TRP A 4 28.35 -20.20 -32.27
CA TRP A 4 28.40 -18.73 -32.30
C TRP A 4 27.39 -18.01 -31.37
N ARG A 5 26.99 -18.63 -30.25
CA ARG A 5 26.10 -18.00 -29.25
C ARG A 5 26.58 -18.10 -27.79
N ILE A 6 27.89 -18.10 -27.55
CA ILE A 6 28.44 -18.00 -26.19
C ILE A 6 29.59 -16.98 -26.20
N SER A 7 29.30 -15.71 -25.88
CA SER A 7 30.23 -14.75 -25.24
C SER A 7 29.68 -13.32 -25.29
N SER A 8 29.05 -12.87 -24.20
CA SER A 8 29.02 -11.44 -23.83
C SER A 8 28.56 -11.20 -22.39
N LEU A 9 28.79 -12.13 -21.46
CA LEU A 9 28.39 -11.96 -20.06
C LEU A 9 29.41 -12.64 -19.14
N CYS A 10 30.54 -11.97 -18.89
CA CYS A 10 31.32 -11.95 -17.63
C CYS A 10 32.72 -11.37 -17.88
N PHE A 11 33.29 -10.75 -16.85
CA PHE A 11 34.64 -10.19 -16.74
C PHE A 11 34.89 -8.75 -17.23
N ARG A 12 34.63 -7.81 -16.32
CA ARG A 12 35.59 -6.73 -16.02
C ARG A 12 35.75 -6.59 -14.50
N SER A 13 36.74 -7.28 -13.92
CA SER A 13 37.47 -6.75 -12.75
C SER A 13 38.81 -7.46 -12.57
N ARG A 14 39.88 -6.67 -12.74
CA ARG A 14 41.27 -6.78 -12.27
C ARG A 14 41.92 -8.17 -12.15
N CYS A 15 42.63 -8.58 -13.20
CA CYS A 15 43.95 -9.21 -13.06
C CYS A 15 44.99 -8.27 -13.65
N GLY A 16 45.73 -7.58 -12.78
CA GLY A 16 47.00 -6.96 -13.15
C GLY A 16 48.06 -8.06 -13.17
N LEU A 17 48.37 -8.57 -14.36
CA LEU A 17 49.57 -9.34 -14.61
C LEU A 17 50.20 -8.80 -15.88
N VAL A 18 51.42 -8.31 -15.71
CA VAL A 18 52.32 -7.77 -16.72
C VAL A 18 52.54 -8.84 -17.80
N MET A 19 52.15 -8.54 -19.05
CA MET A 19 52.73 -9.18 -20.22
C MET A 19 53.24 -8.08 -21.15
N GLN A 20 54.47 -7.66 -20.90
CA GLN A 20 55.33 -7.05 -21.92
C GLN A 20 55.97 -8.18 -22.75
N ASN A 21 55.98 -7.98 -24.06
CA ASN A 21 56.78 -8.65 -25.07
C ASN A 21 56.55 -10.15 -25.31
N ALA A 22 55.71 -10.46 -26.30
CA ALA A 22 55.92 -11.60 -27.18
C ALA A 22 55.33 -11.30 -28.57
N PHE A 23 56.17 -10.83 -29.48
CA PHE A 23 55.99 -11.11 -30.90
C PHE A 23 56.08 -12.64 -31.07
N PHE A 24 55.11 -13.30 -31.70
CA PHE A 24 55.28 -14.44 -32.64
C PHE A 24 53.96 -15.19 -32.95
N SER A 25 53.75 -15.38 -34.26
CA SER A 25 52.98 -16.44 -34.95
C SER A 25 51.44 -16.47 -34.87
N SER A 26 50.82 -16.52 -36.06
CA SER A 26 49.39 -16.67 -36.33
C SER A 26 48.91 -18.11 -36.15
N GLN A 27 48.90 -18.60 -34.91
CA GLN A 27 48.05 -19.73 -34.55
C GLN A 27 46.90 -19.17 -33.72
N ASP A 28 45.68 -19.29 -34.27
CA ASP A 28 44.44 -18.97 -33.56
C ASP A 28 44.34 -19.85 -32.31
N ARG A 29 44.80 -19.33 -31.17
CA ARG A 29 44.61 -19.98 -29.87
C ARG A 29 43.23 -19.57 -29.36
N TYR A 30 42.29 -20.49 -29.47
CA TYR A 30 40.99 -20.34 -28.82
C TYR A 30 41.16 -20.56 -27.31
N VAL A 31 40.87 -19.52 -26.52
CA VAL A 31 40.68 -19.66 -25.08
C VAL A 31 39.20 -19.95 -24.85
N ILE A 32 38.87 -21.23 -24.62
CA ILE A 32 37.53 -21.65 -24.21
C ILE A 32 37.49 -21.56 -22.68
N ILE A 33 36.81 -20.53 -22.16
CA ILE A 33 36.51 -20.43 -20.72
C ILE A 33 35.23 -21.24 -20.50
N LEU A 34 35.38 -22.48 -20.03
CA LEU A 34 34.25 -23.26 -19.55
C LEU A 34 33.78 -22.68 -18.22
N PRO A 35 32.46 -22.67 -17.91
CA PRO A 35 32.02 -22.40 -16.55
C PRO A 35 32.69 -23.42 -15.63
N GLU A 36 33.36 -22.94 -14.58
CA GLU A 36 33.94 -23.80 -13.57
C GLU A 36 32.78 -24.58 -12.93
N ILE A 37 32.64 -25.86 -13.26
CA ILE A 37 31.76 -26.78 -12.53
C ILE A 37 32.45 -26.95 -11.18
N PRO A 38 31.84 -26.54 -10.06
CA PRO A 38 32.50 -26.69 -8.77
C PRO A 38 32.81 -28.17 -8.53
N ASP A 39 34.04 -28.48 -8.11
CA ASP A 39 34.47 -29.84 -7.70
C ASP A 39 33.92 -30.20 -6.30
N ALA A 40 32.63 -29.89 -6.12
CA ALA A 40 31.88 -30.13 -4.90
C ALA A 40 31.22 -31.50 -4.98
N THR A 41 31.40 -32.37 -3.99
CA THR A 41 30.71 -33.66 -3.87
C THR A 41 29.95 -33.71 -2.55
N ALA A 42 29.12 -34.73 -2.35
CA ALA A 42 28.48 -34.96 -1.04
C ALA A 42 29.51 -35.14 0.10
N GLN A 43 30.75 -35.54 -0.20
CA GLN A 43 31.83 -35.65 0.79
C GLN A 43 32.54 -34.32 1.07
N THR A 44 32.63 -33.42 0.07
CA THR A 44 33.36 -32.15 0.18
C THR A 44 32.46 -30.93 0.39
N ASN A 45 31.14 -31.07 0.21
CA ASN A 45 30.16 -30.00 0.37
C ASN A 45 28.99 -30.46 1.25
N SER A 46 28.85 -29.79 2.39
CA SER A 46 27.88 -30.15 3.42
C SER A 46 26.42 -29.98 2.97
N LEU A 47 26.11 -29.04 2.08
CA LEU A 47 24.76 -28.91 1.53
C LEU A 47 24.42 -30.05 0.57
N LEU A 48 25.35 -30.46 -0.29
CA LEU A 48 25.15 -31.60 -1.19
C LEU A 48 24.88 -32.92 -0.44
N SER A 49 25.36 -33.03 0.80
CA SER A 49 25.11 -34.22 1.64
C SER A 49 23.65 -34.36 2.11
N VAL A 50 22.87 -33.28 2.12
CA VAL A 50 21.50 -33.27 2.69
C VAL A 50 20.40 -33.00 1.66
N VAL A 51 20.72 -32.46 0.48
CA VAL A 51 19.71 -31.99 -0.50
C VAL A 51 18.82 -33.07 -1.11
N HIS A 52 19.24 -34.33 -1.07
CA HIS A 52 18.45 -35.48 -1.53
C HIS A 52 17.72 -36.20 -0.38
N GLY A 53 17.99 -35.81 0.86
CA GLY A 53 17.40 -36.38 2.05
C GLY A 53 16.44 -35.42 2.76
N ASN A 54 15.93 -35.88 3.90
CA ASN A 54 15.05 -35.06 4.73
C ASN A 54 15.81 -34.34 5.87
N ASP A 55 17.14 -34.42 5.89
CA ASP A 55 17.98 -33.78 6.91
C ASP A 55 17.95 -32.24 6.80
N LEU A 56 18.25 -31.58 7.92
CA LEU A 56 18.33 -30.13 7.99
C LEU A 56 19.69 -29.61 7.46
N PRO A 57 19.75 -28.40 6.88
CA PRO A 57 21.02 -27.81 6.45
C PRO A 57 21.98 -27.63 7.64
N PRO A 58 23.25 -28.01 7.52
CA PRO A 58 24.25 -27.84 8.57
C PRO A 58 24.78 -26.40 8.60
N PHE A 59 23.92 -25.44 8.99
CA PHE A 59 24.20 -23.99 8.90
C PHE A 59 25.37 -23.48 9.75
N ASP A 60 25.73 -24.24 10.79
CA ASP A 60 26.89 -24.01 11.65
C ASP A 60 28.21 -24.16 10.86
N LYS A 61 28.24 -25.08 9.89
CA LYS A 61 29.42 -25.37 9.05
C LYS A 61 29.30 -24.84 7.63
N LEU A 62 28.07 -24.63 7.15
CA LEU A 62 27.80 -24.25 5.77
C LEU A 62 28.13 -22.77 5.51
N SER A 63 29.14 -22.51 4.69
CA SER A 63 29.46 -21.16 4.23
C SER A 63 28.56 -20.72 3.06
N THR A 64 28.43 -19.39 2.86
CA THR A 64 27.70 -18.86 1.69
C THR A 64 28.33 -19.31 0.37
N ARG A 65 29.67 -19.47 0.30
CA ARG A 65 30.36 -19.95 -0.89
C ARG A 65 30.02 -21.41 -1.18
N GLU A 66 30.13 -22.29 -0.19
CA GLU A 66 29.78 -23.71 -0.37
C GLU A 66 28.32 -23.89 -0.81
N SER A 67 27.39 -23.11 -0.24
CA SER A 67 25.99 -23.15 -0.68
C SER A 67 25.80 -22.67 -2.12
N ALA A 68 26.60 -21.69 -2.57
CA ALA A 68 26.58 -21.22 -3.96
C ALA A 68 27.12 -22.30 -4.93
N ASP A 69 28.21 -22.97 -4.54
CA ASP A 69 28.85 -24.02 -5.33
C ASP A 69 27.91 -25.24 -5.49
N ALA A 70 27.25 -25.66 -4.41
CA ALA A 70 26.23 -26.71 -4.44
C ALA A 70 25.06 -26.36 -5.36
N CYS A 71 24.56 -25.13 -5.27
CA CYS A 71 23.48 -24.64 -6.11
C CYS A 71 23.87 -24.60 -7.60
N ALA A 72 25.06 -24.09 -7.92
CA ALA A 72 25.56 -24.03 -9.29
C ALA A 72 25.71 -25.45 -9.87
N LYS A 73 26.27 -26.37 -9.09
CA LYS A 73 26.43 -27.78 -9.48
C LYS A 73 25.08 -28.42 -9.80
N LEU A 74 24.11 -28.37 -8.87
CA LEU A 74 22.79 -28.98 -9.08
C LEU A 74 22.03 -28.37 -10.26
N ALA A 75 22.20 -27.07 -10.53
CA ALA A 75 21.58 -26.43 -11.69
C ALA A 75 22.17 -26.95 -13.02
N LEU A 76 23.49 -27.14 -13.08
CA LEU A 76 24.17 -27.70 -14.25
C LEU A 76 23.84 -29.18 -14.41
N GLU A 77 23.81 -29.96 -13.33
CA GLU A 77 23.42 -31.37 -13.34
C GLU A 77 21.96 -31.55 -13.77
N PHE A 78 21.05 -30.71 -13.29
CA PHE A 78 19.65 -30.73 -13.75
C PHE A 78 19.53 -30.44 -15.24
N GLU A 79 20.24 -29.43 -15.75
CA GLU A 79 20.25 -29.09 -17.17
C GLU A 79 20.84 -30.22 -18.02
N ALA A 80 21.97 -30.80 -17.61
CA ALA A 80 22.60 -31.94 -18.28
C ALA A 80 21.71 -33.18 -18.26
N TRP A 81 21.12 -33.51 -17.11
CA TRP A 81 20.20 -34.61 -16.97
C TRP A 81 18.98 -34.45 -17.88
N MET A 82 18.40 -33.25 -17.96
CA MET A 82 17.31 -32.94 -18.89
C MET A 82 17.72 -33.05 -20.36
N GLN A 83 18.99 -32.85 -20.71
CA GLN A 83 19.49 -33.05 -22.08
C GLN A 83 19.65 -34.54 -22.40
N GLU A 84 20.25 -35.30 -21.50
CA GLU A 84 20.50 -36.74 -21.67
C GLU A 84 19.20 -37.55 -21.66
N HIS A 85 18.38 -37.38 -20.62
CA HIS A 85 17.19 -38.19 -20.36
C HIS A 85 15.92 -37.56 -20.94
N GLY A 86 15.92 -36.25 -21.22
CA GLY A 86 14.79 -35.60 -21.87
C GLY A 86 14.42 -36.24 -23.21
N SER A 87 15.41 -36.81 -23.89
CA SER A 87 15.25 -37.50 -25.17
C SER A 87 14.45 -38.81 -25.08
N SER A 88 14.37 -39.45 -23.90
CA SER A 88 13.77 -40.77 -23.71
C SER A 88 12.32 -40.76 -23.19
N PHE A 89 11.82 -39.62 -22.68
CA PHE A 89 10.48 -39.49 -22.05
C PHE A 89 9.29 -39.91 -22.92
N ASN A 90 9.48 -40.06 -24.23
CA ASN A 90 8.47 -40.56 -25.16
C ASN A 90 9.14 -41.40 -26.26
N SER A 91 9.99 -42.35 -25.85
CA SER A 91 10.65 -43.31 -26.74
C SER A 91 9.80 -44.58 -26.86
N GLU A 92 9.89 -45.31 -27.98
CA GLU A 92 9.09 -46.53 -28.23
C GLU A 92 9.23 -47.62 -27.15
N ASN A 93 10.30 -47.56 -26.35
CA ASN A 93 10.61 -48.53 -25.30
C ASN A 93 10.23 -48.08 -23.87
N ASP A 94 9.73 -46.86 -23.68
CA ASP A 94 9.42 -46.32 -22.34
C ASP A 94 7.95 -45.86 -22.26
N VAL A 95 7.28 -46.17 -21.15
CA VAL A 95 5.86 -45.83 -20.97
C VAL A 95 5.73 -44.37 -20.56
N CYS A 96 5.11 -43.55 -21.41
CA CYS A 96 4.77 -42.15 -21.11
C CYS A 96 3.63 -42.11 -20.09
N ASN A 97 3.98 -42.08 -18.80
CA ASN A 97 3.07 -41.89 -17.67
C ASN A 97 3.64 -40.84 -16.71
N PHE A 98 2.84 -40.45 -15.72
CA PHE A 98 3.19 -39.34 -14.82
C PHE A 98 4.46 -39.65 -14.02
N GLU A 99 4.59 -40.89 -13.55
CA GLU A 99 5.71 -41.39 -12.74
C GLU A 99 7.03 -41.38 -13.53
N ASN A 100 6.99 -41.80 -14.80
CA ASN A 100 8.18 -41.88 -15.64
C ASN A 100 8.65 -40.54 -16.20
N VAL A 101 7.82 -39.50 -16.13
CA VAL A 101 8.10 -38.19 -16.70
C VAL A 101 8.21 -37.13 -15.62
N ILE A 102 7.12 -36.86 -14.90
CA ILE A 102 7.05 -35.73 -13.97
C ILE A 102 7.73 -36.07 -12.64
N ASP A 103 7.51 -37.27 -12.10
CA ASP A 103 8.15 -37.66 -10.84
C ASP A 103 9.67 -37.78 -11.01
N LYS A 104 10.15 -38.30 -12.15
CA LYS A 104 11.59 -38.29 -12.48
C LYS A 104 12.16 -36.87 -12.53
N VAL A 105 11.45 -35.90 -13.11
CA VAL A 105 11.88 -34.49 -13.11
C VAL A 105 11.93 -33.93 -11.69
N GLU A 106 10.93 -34.24 -10.86
CA GLU A 106 10.84 -33.77 -9.47
C GLU A 106 12.04 -34.24 -8.62
N LEU A 107 12.53 -35.46 -8.83
CA LEU A 107 13.71 -36.01 -8.14
C LEU A 107 14.98 -35.17 -8.30
N HIS A 108 15.10 -34.40 -9.39
CA HIS A 108 16.23 -33.50 -9.64
C HIS A 108 15.87 -32.03 -9.43
N LEU A 109 14.63 -31.64 -9.70
CA LEU A 109 14.14 -30.28 -9.53
C LEU A 109 14.09 -29.86 -8.06
N ALA A 110 13.56 -30.71 -7.18
CA ALA A 110 13.38 -30.38 -5.77
C ALA A 110 14.71 -30.16 -5.02
N PRO A 111 15.76 -31.01 -5.17
CA PRO A 111 17.09 -30.75 -4.60
C PRO A 111 17.71 -29.44 -5.10
N MET A 112 17.62 -29.14 -6.40
CA MET A 112 18.14 -27.89 -6.97
C MET A 112 17.42 -26.68 -6.37
N GLN A 113 16.09 -26.72 -6.23
CA GLN A 113 15.32 -25.65 -5.60
C GLN A 113 15.68 -25.47 -4.12
N PHE A 114 15.83 -26.57 -3.38
CA PHE A 114 16.26 -26.54 -1.97
C PHE A 114 17.65 -25.89 -1.81
N ALA A 115 18.61 -26.26 -2.66
CA ALA A 115 19.93 -25.66 -2.65
C ALA A 115 19.90 -24.16 -2.99
N TRP A 116 19.13 -23.78 -4.02
CA TRP A 116 18.93 -22.37 -4.38
C TRP A 116 18.33 -21.56 -3.24
N ASN A 117 17.28 -22.08 -2.61
CA ASN A 117 16.60 -21.39 -1.51
C ASN A 117 17.51 -21.25 -0.28
N THR A 118 18.29 -22.28 0.05
CA THR A 118 19.25 -22.24 1.16
C THR A 118 20.37 -21.22 0.90
N PHE A 119 20.92 -21.20 -0.31
CA PHE A 119 21.91 -20.19 -0.71
C PHE A 119 21.32 -18.77 -0.67
N ARG A 120 20.13 -18.57 -1.27
CA ARG A 120 19.45 -17.26 -1.33
C ARG A 120 19.18 -16.72 0.07
N HIS A 121 18.76 -17.61 0.98
CA HIS A 121 18.58 -17.28 2.39
C HIS A 121 19.90 -16.83 3.03
N LEU A 122 20.96 -17.66 2.97
CA LEU A 122 22.29 -17.34 3.52
C LEU A 122 22.87 -16.03 2.95
N ALA A 123 22.64 -15.78 1.66
CA ALA A 123 23.02 -14.52 1.03
C ALA A 123 22.33 -13.32 1.69
N GLY A 124 21.04 -13.44 2.01
CA GLY A 124 20.25 -12.42 2.69
C GLY A 124 20.59 -12.21 4.17
N VAL A 125 21.04 -13.25 4.88
CA VAL A 125 21.27 -13.20 6.34
C VAL A 125 22.74 -13.08 6.78
N ARG A 126 23.72 -13.36 5.89
CA ARG A 126 25.16 -13.28 6.18
C ARG A 126 25.95 -12.39 5.23
N SER A 127 25.50 -12.25 3.97
CA SER A 127 26.31 -11.70 2.88
C SER A 127 25.62 -10.57 2.12
N PHE A 128 24.69 -9.85 2.77
CA PHE A 128 24.07 -8.69 2.12
C PHE A 128 25.09 -7.55 2.00
N ASP A 129 25.75 -7.49 0.85
CA ASP A 129 26.59 -6.39 0.37
C ASP A 129 26.15 -6.03 -1.06
N PRO A 130 25.70 -4.79 -1.32
CA PRO A 130 25.35 -4.33 -2.66
C PRO A 130 26.44 -4.58 -3.72
N ASN A 131 27.72 -4.59 -3.33
CA ASN A 131 28.85 -4.83 -4.23
C ASN A 131 29.03 -6.32 -4.59
N LEU A 132 28.52 -7.25 -3.77
CA LEU A 132 28.56 -8.70 -4.00
C LEU A 132 27.35 -9.21 -4.80
N MET A 133 26.26 -8.44 -4.89
CA MET A 133 25.02 -8.82 -5.60
C MET A 133 25.24 -9.17 -7.08
N ALA A 134 26.24 -8.59 -7.74
CA ALA A 134 26.57 -8.92 -9.13
C ALA A 134 26.94 -10.40 -9.31
N ARG A 135 27.56 -11.03 -8.29
CA ARG A 135 27.89 -12.47 -8.30
C ARG A 135 26.66 -13.35 -8.10
N PHE A 136 25.71 -12.91 -7.27
CA PHE A 136 24.45 -13.62 -7.04
C PHE A 136 23.54 -13.61 -8.27
N LYS A 137 23.60 -12.53 -9.07
CA LYS A 137 22.82 -12.40 -10.31
C LYS A 137 23.21 -13.46 -11.35
N GLY A 138 24.50 -13.80 -11.44
CA GLY A 138 24.98 -14.88 -12.32
C GLY A 138 24.38 -16.24 -11.93
N LEU A 139 24.40 -16.57 -10.64
CA LEU A 139 23.84 -17.82 -10.13
C LEU A 139 22.31 -17.86 -10.25
N GLN A 140 21.62 -16.75 -9.97
CA GLN A 140 20.17 -16.65 -10.20
C GLN A 140 19.83 -16.94 -11.67
N ASN A 141 20.55 -16.31 -12.60
CA ASN A 141 20.34 -16.54 -14.03
C ASN A 141 20.60 -18.01 -14.42
N LEU A 142 21.60 -18.65 -13.82
CA LEU A 142 21.89 -20.06 -14.03
C LEU A 142 20.73 -20.96 -13.58
N VAL A 143 20.24 -20.78 -12.35
CA VAL A 143 19.11 -21.56 -11.82
C VAL A 143 17.84 -21.31 -12.62
N THR A 144 17.54 -20.05 -12.95
CA THR A 144 16.40 -19.71 -13.80
C THR A 144 16.53 -20.33 -15.18
N ARG A 145 17.72 -20.33 -15.79
CA ARG A 145 17.98 -20.99 -17.07
C ARG A 145 17.74 -22.49 -16.97
N ALA A 146 18.30 -23.16 -15.97
CA ALA A 146 18.14 -24.61 -15.78
C ALA A 146 16.65 -24.99 -15.64
N ARG A 147 15.88 -24.22 -14.84
CA ARG A 147 14.43 -24.39 -14.71
C ARG A 147 13.67 -24.20 -16.03
N ILE A 148 14.00 -23.16 -16.80
CA ILE A 148 13.33 -22.87 -18.07
C ILE A 148 13.76 -23.84 -19.18
N HIS A 149 15.00 -24.33 -19.15
CA HIS A 149 15.56 -25.23 -20.15
C HIS A 149 14.69 -26.47 -20.35
N ARG A 150 14.14 -27.04 -19.27
CA ARG A 150 13.22 -28.20 -19.37
C ARG A 150 11.98 -27.89 -20.21
N LEU A 151 11.45 -26.67 -20.12
CA LEU A 151 10.25 -26.23 -20.82
C LEU A 151 10.49 -25.98 -22.32
N ASN A 152 11.75 -25.90 -22.73
CA ASN A 152 12.16 -25.80 -24.14
C ASN A 152 12.52 -27.17 -24.75
N ASN A 153 12.54 -28.24 -23.96
CA ASN A 153 12.84 -29.58 -24.46
C ASN A 153 11.61 -30.14 -25.21
N HIS A 154 11.76 -30.38 -26.52
CA HIS A 154 10.65 -30.81 -27.38
C HIS A 154 10.05 -32.16 -26.96
N ARG A 155 10.86 -33.11 -26.48
CA ARG A 155 10.39 -34.43 -26.05
C ARG A 155 9.67 -34.38 -24.72
N PHE A 156 10.19 -33.61 -23.76
CA PHE A 156 9.48 -33.34 -22.51
C PHE A 156 8.14 -32.64 -22.78
N PHE A 157 8.12 -31.70 -23.73
CA PHE A 157 6.90 -31.09 -24.20
C PHE A 157 5.89 -32.12 -24.75
N THR A 158 6.31 -32.98 -25.68
CA THR A 158 5.44 -34.01 -26.23
C THR A 158 4.88 -34.91 -25.13
N ALA A 159 5.73 -35.33 -24.19
CA ALA A 159 5.29 -36.14 -23.05
C ALA A 159 4.24 -35.41 -22.18
N VAL A 160 4.44 -34.13 -21.86
CA VAL A 160 3.45 -33.33 -21.11
C VAL A 160 2.13 -33.20 -21.88
N MET A 161 2.16 -33.06 -23.21
CA MET A 161 0.94 -33.03 -24.02
C MET A 161 0.25 -34.38 -24.06
N ASP A 162 0.98 -35.49 -24.19
CA ASP A 162 0.41 -36.82 -24.18
C ASP A 162 -0.27 -37.08 -22.83
N LEU A 163 0.39 -36.73 -21.72
CA LEU A 163 -0.19 -36.79 -20.37
C LEU A 163 -1.43 -35.92 -20.22
N SER A 164 -1.52 -34.78 -20.90
CA SER A 164 -2.71 -33.91 -20.83
C SER A 164 -3.98 -34.55 -21.39
N HIS A 165 -3.85 -35.62 -22.19
CA HIS A 165 -4.96 -36.41 -22.72
C HIS A 165 -5.27 -37.64 -21.85
N ASP A 166 -4.46 -37.93 -20.83
CA ASP A 166 -4.71 -39.03 -19.90
C ASP A 166 -5.89 -38.68 -18.98
N LYS A 167 -6.94 -39.51 -19.05
CA LYS A 167 -8.16 -39.35 -18.25
C LYS A 167 -8.01 -39.84 -16.81
N ASN A 168 -6.89 -40.47 -16.48
CA ASN A 168 -6.63 -41.03 -15.16
C ASN A 168 -5.86 -40.07 -14.24
N LEU A 169 -5.48 -38.88 -14.72
CA LEU A 169 -4.82 -37.88 -13.88
C LEU A 169 -5.74 -37.45 -12.72
N ASN A 170 -5.18 -37.42 -11.51
CA ASN A 170 -5.87 -36.81 -10.38
C ASN A 170 -5.91 -35.28 -10.52
N SER A 171 -6.65 -34.60 -9.63
CA SER A 171 -6.83 -33.15 -9.68
C SER A 171 -5.51 -32.37 -9.59
N VAL A 172 -4.59 -32.80 -8.72
CA VAL A 172 -3.29 -32.15 -8.50
C VAL A 172 -2.39 -32.31 -9.73
N GLN A 173 -2.35 -33.52 -10.29
CA GLN A 173 -1.62 -33.81 -11.53
C GLN A 173 -2.15 -32.98 -12.69
N SER A 174 -3.48 -32.86 -12.83
CA SER A 174 -4.12 -32.05 -13.87
C SER A 174 -3.74 -30.56 -13.76
N ILE A 175 -3.70 -30.02 -12.54
CA ILE A 175 -3.27 -28.64 -12.28
C ILE A 175 -1.80 -28.43 -12.67
N LEU A 176 -0.92 -29.36 -12.29
CA LEU A 176 0.50 -29.26 -12.62
C LEU A 176 0.75 -29.34 -14.13
N ILE A 177 0.05 -30.25 -14.83
CA ILE A 177 0.13 -30.36 -16.30
C ILE A 177 -0.37 -29.10 -16.97
N ALA A 178 -1.51 -28.56 -16.54
CA ALA A 178 -2.04 -27.29 -17.07
C ALA A 178 -1.04 -26.14 -16.88
N LYS A 179 -0.40 -26.05 -15.71
CA LYS A 179 0.67 -25.09 -15.43
C LYS A 179 1.85 -25.25 -16.40
N TYR A 180 2.33 -26.47 -16.62
CA TYR A 180 3.46 -26.72 -17.53
C TYR A 180 3.11 -26.39 -18.98
N ILE A 181 1.94 -26.78 -19.46
CA ILE A 181 1.47 -26.43 -20.82
C ILE A 181 1.47 -24.92 -21.00
N ARG A 182 0.93 -24.19 -20.03
CA ARG A 182 0.89 -22.72 -20.08
C ARG A 182 2.28 -22.10 -20.13
N GLU A 183 3.19 -22.56 -19.29
CA GLU A 183 4.57 -22.07 -19.28
C GLU A 183 5.31 -22.42 -20.58
N MET A 184 5.05 -23.59 -21.17
CA MET A 184 5.61 -23.99 -22.46
C MET A 184 5.07 -23.12 -23.60
N GLN A 185 3.77 -22.84 -23.63
CA GLN A 185 3.14 -21.92 -24.59
C GLN A 185 3.80 -20.54 -24.52
N LEU A 186 3.94 -19.98 -23.32
CA LEU A 186 4.61 -18.69 -23.11
C LEU A 186 6.12 -18.74 -23.40
N ASN A 187 6.71 -19.93 -23.51
CA ASN A 187 8.08 -20.16 -23.99
C ASN A 187 8.20 -20.32 -25.51
N GLY A 188 7.12 -20.11 -26.25
CA GLY A 188 7.11 -20.11 -27.71
C GLY A 188 6.70 -21.43 -28.33
N LEU A 189 6.21 -22.36 -27.52
CA LEU A 189 5.59 -23.57 -28.03
C LEU A 189 4.41 -23.23 -28.95
N GLY A 190 4.33 -23.92 -30.09
CA GLY A 190 3.28 -23.73 -31.09
C GLY A 190 3.50 -22.52 -31.99
N LEU A 191 4.58 -21.74 -31.79
CA LEU A 191 4.97 -20.67 -32.69
C LEU A 191 5.77 -21.21 -33.89
N SER A 192 5.65 -20.54 -35.03
CA SER A 192 6.52 -20.77 -36.19
C SER A 192 7.96 -20.32 -35.91
N ASP A 193 8.96 -20.87 -36.62
CA ASP A 193 10.36 -20.44 -36.51
C ASP A 193 10.55 -18.91 -36.63
N LYS A 194 9.77 -18.28 -37.50
CA LYS A 194 9.75 -16.83 -37.67
C LYS A 194 9.27 -16.14 -36.38
N ASN A 195 8.20 -16.63 -35.78
CA ASN A 195 7.64 -16.10 -34.54
C ASN A 195 8.55 -16.39 -33.34
N CYS A 196 9.24 -17.53 -33.30
CA CYS A 196 10.27 -17.83 -32.28
C CYS A 196 11.43 -16.82 -32.33
N LYS A 197 11.88 -16.42 -33.52
CA LYS A 197 12.90 -15.35 -33.65
C LYS A 197 12.40 -14.00 -33.12
N TRP A 198 11.13 -13.67 -33.38
CA TRP A 198 10.52 -12.46 -32.81
C TRP A 198 10.35 -12.55 -31.30
N LEU A 199 10.00 -13.73 -30.76
CA LEU A 199 9.95 -13.99 -29.32
C LEU A 199 11.29 -13.69 -28.66
N GLU A 200 12.39 -14.23 -29.20
CA GLU A 200 13.75 -13.97 -28.71
C GLU A 200 14.08 -12.47 -28.74
N GLU A 201 13.76 -11.78 -29.83
CA GLU A 201 14.02 -10.35 -29.98
C GLU A 201 13.21 -9.49 -28.99
N TYR A 202 11.93 -9.79 -28.77
CA TYR A 202 11.11 -9.06 -27.79
C TYR A 202 11.57 -9.32 -26.35
N ARG A 203 11.91 -10.57 -26.01
CA ARG A 203 12.52 -10.92 -24.70
C ARG A 203 13.83 -10.18 -24.48
N ARG A 204 14.69 -10.10 -25.50
CA ARG A 204 15.94 -9.32 -25.44
C ARG A 204 15.67 -7.83 -25.19
N ARG A 205 14.69 -7.23 -25.88
CA ARG A 205 14.32 -5.81 -25.65
C ARG A 205 13.78 -5.57 -24.24
N ILE A 206 12.93 -6.47 -23.74
CA ILE A 206 12.42 -6.42 -22.36
C ILE A 206 13.60 -6.48 -21.38
N TYR A 207 14.50 -7.45 -21.56
CA TYR A 207 15.69 -7.62 -20.72
C TYR A 207 16.58 -6.37 -20.73
N ASP A 208 16.89 -5.82 -21.90
CA ASP A 208 17.74 -4.64 -22.05
C ASP A 208 17.12 -3.39 -21.37
N ALA A 209 15.81 -3.19 -21.54
CA ALA A 209 15.09 -2.09 -20.91
C ALA A 209 15.07 -2.22 -19.38
N VAL A 210 14.76 -3.42 -18.86
CA VAL A 210 14.77 -3.72 -17.43
C VAL A 210 16.16 -3.54 -16.83
N PHE A 211 17.20 -4.03 -17.52
CA PHE A 211 18.58 -3.90 -17.08
C PHE A 211 19.01 -2.44 -16.97
N LYS A 212 18.76 -1.63 -18.03
CA LYS A 212 19.07 -0.20 -18.02
C LYS A 212 18.29 0.55 -16.94
N PHE A 213 17.00 0.23 -16.77
CA PHE A 213 16.16 0.86 -15.76
C PHE A 213 16.69 0.64 -14.35
N ARG A 214 17.00 -0.62 -13.99
CA ARG A 214 17.56 -0.97 -12.68
C ARG A 214 18.92 -0.30 -12.45
N ARG A 215 19.81 -0.35 -13.46
CA ARG A 215 21.11 0.33 -13.40
C ARG A 215 20.97 1.83 -13.13
N ASN A 216 20.02 2.49 -13.80
CA ASN A 216 19.80 3.92 -13.61
C ASN A 216 19.30 4.25 -12.20
N ILE A 217 18.44 3.41 -11.60
CA ILE A 217 18.03 3.55 -10.19
C ILE A 217 19.21 3.36 -9.24
N GLU A 218 20.04 2.33 -9.48
CA GLU A 218 21.22 2.04 -8.67
C GLU A 218 22.20 3.23 -8.71
N MET A 219 22.50 3.74 -9.91
CA MET A 219 23.40 4.89 -10.10
C MET A 219 22.85 6.16 -9.46
N THR A 220 21.56 6.47 -9.66
CA THR A 220 20.95 7.67 -9.03
C THR A 220 20.87 7.54 -7.51
N SER A 221 20.57 6.36 -6.98
CA SER A 221 20.58 6.12 -5.53
C SER A 221 21.98 6.23 -4.94
N TRP A 222 23.01 5.79 -5.68
CA TRP A 222 24.41 5.93 -5.26
C TRP A 222 24.87 7.38 -5.23
N LEU A 223 24.53 8.16 -6.26
CA LEU A 223 24.81 9.61 -6.33
C LEU A 223 24.15 10.39 -5.19
N LEU A 224 23.06 9.85 -4.64
CA LEU A 224 22.27 10.47 -3.58
C LEU A 224 22.64 9.97 -2.18
N ASN A 225 23.71 9.19 -1.98
CA ASN A 225 24.09 8.70 -0.64
C ASN A 225 24.21 9.84 0.38
N LEU A 226 23.18 10.01 1.22
CA LEU A 226 23.11 11.04 2.23
C LEU A 226 23.53 10.45 3.58
N GLU A 227 24.67 10.91 4.08
CA GLU A 227 24.99 10.83 5.51
C GLU A 227 24.39 12.06 6.19
N MET A 228 23.56 11.84 7.21
CA MET A 228 22.82 12.91 7.87
C MET A 228 22.81 12.71 9.39
N ASP A 229 22.97 13.81 10.14
CA ASP A 229 22.74 13.84 11.58
C ASP A 229 21.29 14.25 11.84
N PHE A 230 20.52 13.35 12.45
CA PHE A 230 19.10 13.53 12.77
C PHE A 230 18.80 13.36 14.26
N SER A 231 19.83 13.31 15.11
CA SER A 231 19.68 12.86 16.50
C SER A 231 18.62 13.65 17.30
N SER A 232 18.51 14.97 17.10
CA SER A 232 17.49 15.81 17.77
C SER A 232 16.11 15.78 17.09
N GLU A 233 16.01 15.33 15.84
CA GLU A 233 14.78 15.43 15.03
C GLU A 233 13.95 14.13 15.02
N MET A 234 14.50 13.06 15.60
CA MET A 234 13.98 11.69 15.55
C MET A 234 13.55 11.17 16.92
N SER A 235 13.25 12.04 17.88
CA SER A 235 12.91 11.64 19.25
C SER A 235 11.71 10.68 19.36
N ASP A 236 10.78 10.74 18.40
CA ASP A 236 9.57 9.90 18.36
C ASP A 236 9.79 8.64 17.51
N THR A 237 11.00 8.43 16.98
CA THR A 237 11.30 7.31 16.07
C THR A 237 11.54 6.04 16.88
N PRO A 238 10.86 4.92 16.57
CA PRO A 238 11.11 3.64 17.23
C PRO A 238 12.57 3.19 17.13
N GLN A 239 13.07 2.56 18.20
CA GLN A 239 14.47 2.16 18.31
C GLN A 239 14.93 1.24 17.17
N HIS A 240 14.08 0.31 16.70
CA HIS A 240 14.43 -0.59 15.59
C HIS A 240 14.66 0.16 14.27
N ILE A 241 13.94 1.26 14.03
CA ILE A 241 14.12 2.10 12.84
C ILE A 241 15.44 2.87 12.92
N LEU A 242 15.77 3.43 14.10
CA LEU A 242 17.06 4.08 14.33
C LEU A 242 18.22 3.12 14.16
N GLU A 243 18.09 1.90 14.68
CA GLU A 243 19.10 0.87 14.56
C GLU A 243 19.29 0.44 13.10
N MET A 244 18.20 0.20 12.37
CA MET A 244 18.23 -0.09 10.93
C MET A 244 19.02 0.96 10.13
N TRP A 245 18.81 2.25 10.41
CA TRP A 245 19.56 3.34 9.76
C TRP A 245 21.02 3.46 10.23
N SER A 246 21.35 2.89 11.39
CA SER A 246 22.70 2.91 11.96
C SER A 246 23.60 1.77 11.46
N VAL A 247 23.04 0.63 11.05
CA VAL A 247 23.80 -0.54 10.56
C VAL A 247 24.62 -0.21 9.31
N ASN A 248 24.22 0.83 8.56
CA ASN A 248 24.89 1.28 7.34
C ASN A 248 25.92 2.41 7.56
N ARG A 249 26.37 2.67 8.79
CA ARG A 249 27.37 3.71 9.13
C ARG A 249 28.73 3.49 8.46
N SER A 250 29.37 4.58 8.01
CA SER A 250 30.81 4.62 7.79
C SER A 250 31.52 4.67 9.15
N SER A 251 32.63 3.95 9.31
CA SER A 251 33.23 3.60 10.62
C SER A 251 33.76 4.79 11.46
N ASN A 252 33.72 6.02 10.95
CA ASN A 252 34.52 7.12 11.48
C ASN A 252 33.73 8.26 12.16
N GLN A 253 32.39 8.25 12.23
CA GLN A 253 31.63 9.31 12.92
C GLN A 253 30.41 8.76 13.69
N LYS A 254 30.36 9.04 15.01
CA LYS A 254 29.37 8.45 15.95
C LYS A 254 27.95 9.06 15.86
N SER A 255 27.78 10.26 15.29
CA SER A 255 26.49 10.98 15.26
C SER A 255 25.72 10.88 13.93
N GLN A 256 26.24 10.16 12.93
CA GLN A 256 25.63 10.09 11.60
C GLN A 256 24.78 8.81 11.41
N TYR A 257 23.63 8.96 10.75
CA TYR A 257 22.80 7.87 10.23
C TYR A 257 22.89 7.85 8.70
N LYS A 258 22.84 6.66 8.10
CA LYS A 258 22.82 6.50 6.65
C LYS A 258 21.44 6.02 6.20
N LEU A 259 20.70 6.89 5.54
CA LEU A 259 19.40 6.54 4.98
C LEU A 259 19.60 5.83 3.63
N ALA A 260 19.28 4.55 3.57
CA ALA A 260 19.22 3.85 2.30
C ALA A 260 17.97 4.32 1.52
N PHE A 261 18.07 4.54 0.21
CA PHE A 261 16.91 4.90 -0.62
C PHE A 261 16.08 3.66 -1.00
N THR A 262 15.63 2.93 0.03
CA THR A 262 14.66 1.83 -0.09
C THR A 262 13.34 2.25 0.53
N GLN A 263 12.23 1.65 0.09
CA GLN A 263 10.91 1.95 0.67
C GLN A 263 10.87 1.69 2.19
N TYR A 264 11.60 0.66 2.66
CA TYR A 264 11.71 0.30 4.07
C TYR A 264 12.39 1.36 4.93
N SER A 265 13.29 2.17 4.35
CA SER A 265 13.90 3.30 5.05
C SER A 265 13.13 4.61 4.83
N TYR A 266 12.61 4.81 3.62
CA TYR A 266 11.87 6.01 3.23
C TYR A 266 10.54 6.16 3.99
N ALA A 267 9.69 5.13 4.03
CA ALA A 267 8.36 5.27 4.62
C ALA A 267 8.40 5.58 6.14
N PRO A 268 9.24 4.91 6.97
CA PRO A 268 9.40 5.31 8.37
C PRO A 268 9.95 6.73 8.53
N PHE A 269 10.85 7.17 7.64
CA PHE A 269 11.35 8.55 7.67
C PHE A 269 10.22 9.56 7.49
N MET A 270 9.35 9.35 6.50
CA MET A 270 8.21 10.21 6.23
C MET A 270 7.19 10.23 7.38
N ARG A 271 7.08 9.13 8.13
CA ARG A 271 6.14 8.96 9.24
C ARG A 271 6.62 9.54 10.58
N TYR A 272 7.92 9.47 10.87
CA TYR A 272 8.48 9.82 12.19
C TYR A 272 9.30 11.11 12.23
N CYS A 273 9.89 11.55 11.11
CA CYS A 273 10.69 12.77 11.08
C CYS A 273 9.83 14.00 11.39
N LYS A 274 10.09 14.69 12.51
CA LYS A 274 9.36 15.90 12.90
C LYS A 274 9.60 17.06 11.95
N MET A 275 10.80 17.15 11.37
CA MET A 275 11.18 18.29 10.53
C MET A 275 10.60 18.23 9.13
N ARG A 276 9.57 19.05 8.89
CA ARG A 276 8.88 19.17 7.61
C ARG A 276 9.81 19.45 6.43
N LEU A 277 10.79 20.35 6.58
CA LEU A 277 11.74 20.65 5.52
C LEU A 277 12.58 19.42 5.14
N ARG A 278 12.98 18.61 6.12
CA ARG A 278 13.69 17.36 5.85
C ARG A 278 12.80 16.33 5.18
N ARG A 279 11.54 16.17 5.63
CA ARG A 279 10.53 15.34 4.94
C ARG A 279 10.38 15.75 3.48
N ARG A 280 10.25 17.06 3.19
CA ARG A 280 10.18 17.58 1.81
C ARG A 280 11.41 17.25 0.99
N SER A 281 12.62 17.46 1.54
CA SER A 281 13.87 17.18 0.84
C SER A 281 14.01 15.70 0.52
N ILE A 282 13.78 14.81 1.51
CA ILE A 282 13.86 13.36 1.30
C ILE A 282 12.77 12.86 0.36
N TRP A 283 11.54 13.38 0.47
CA TRP A 283 10.48 13.10 -0.48
C TRP A 283 10.89 13.47 -1.91
N LYS A 284 11.43 14.67 -2.12
CA LYS A 284 11.87 15.09 -3.46
C LYS A 284 12.97 14.17 -3.99
N LEU A 285 14.02 13.96 -3.19
CA LEU A 285 15.16 13.14 -3.60
C LEU A 285 14.79 11.69 -3.88
N PHE A 286 13.86 11.10 -3.11
CA PHE A 286 13.44 9.71 -3.31
C PHE A 286 12.58 9.56 -4.57
N ASN A 287 11.56 10.41 -4.74
CA ASN A 287 10.58 10.28 -5.81
C ASN A 287 11.10 10.79 -7.16
N SER A 288 12.11 11.66 -7.17
CA SER A 288 12.66 12.21 -8.42
C SER A 288 13.75 11.34 -9.06
N ARG A 289 14.16 10.24 -8.41
CA ARG A 289 15.23 9.35 -8.90
C ARG A 289 14.93 8.81 -10.27
N ALA A 290 15.94 8.86 -11.12
CA ALA A 290 15.86 8.45 -12.52
C ALA A 290 14.71 9.12 -13.28
N GLY A 291 14.22 10.27 -12.79
CA GLY A 291 13.15 11.06 -13.39
C GLY A 291 13.70 12.17 -14.29
N PHE A 292 12.99 13.30 -14.32
CA PHE A 292 13.29 14.44 -15.20
C PHE A 292 14.10 15.56 -14.52
N GLU A 293 14.75 15.32 -13.39
CA GLU A 293 15.60 16.35 -12.77
C GLU A 293 16.82 16.64 -13.66
N GLU A 294 17.15 17.93 -13.78
CA GLU A 294 18.13 18.46 -14.74
C GLU A 294 19.52 17.86 -14.56
N ASP A 295 19.94 17.64 -13.31
CA ASP A 295 21.25 17.08 -12.96
C ASP A 295 21.38 15.57 -13.26
N GLN A 296 20.29 14.90 -13.67
CA GLN A 296 20.24 13.45 -13.86
C GLN A 296 19.64 13.02 -15.20
N VAL A 297 19.58 13.91 -16.20
CA VAL A 297 18.95 13.63 -17.51
C VAL A 297 19.47 12.34 -18.18
N GLN A 298 20.77 12.03 -18.05
CA GLN A 298 21.37 10.82 -18.63
C GLN A 298 20.93 9.51 -17.95
N LEU A 299 20.41 9.60 -16.72
CA LEU A 299 19.92 8.47 -15.92
C LEU A 299 18.38 8.42 -15.90
N ASN A 300 17.71 9.17 -16.78
CA ASN A 300 16.25 9.19 -16.88
C ASN A 300 15.70 7.84 -17.41
N ASN A 301 14.69 7.31 -16.73
CA ASN A 301 14.05 6.04 -17.04
C ASN A 301 12.82 6.12 -17.93
N SER A 302 12.30 7.32 -18.23
CA SER A 302 11.12 7.54 -19.09
C SER A 302 11.20 6.76 -20.42
N LEU A 303 12.34 6.80 -21.11
CA LEU A 303 12.54 6.04 -22.35
C LEU A 303 12.50 4.53 -22.11
N GLN A 304 13.03 4.04 -20.99
CA GLN A 304 13.02 2.60 -20.68
C GLN A 304 11.61 2.11 -20.37
N ILE A 305 10.77 2.93 -19.73
CA ILE A 305 9.34 2.63 -19.53
C ILE A 305 8.62 2.50 -20.88
N GLU A 306 8.86 3.41 -21.82
CA GLU A 306 8.26 3.34 -23.17
C GLU A 306 8.75 2.11 -23.96
N GLN A 307 10.06 1.86 -23.97
CA GLN A 307 10.63 0.69 -24.65
C GLN A 307 10.09 -0.61 -24.07
N LEU A 308 9.97 -0.70 -22.74
CA LEU A 308 9.46 -1.89 -22.07
C LEU A 308 7.99 -2.14 -22.42
N ARG A 309 7.12 -1.12 -22.35
CA ARG A 309 5.69 -1.34 -22.66
C ARG A 309 5.47 -1.66 -24.13
N GLN A 310 6.21 -1.05 -25.05
CA GLN A 310 6.14 -1.36 -26.47
C GLN A 310 6.59 -2.81 -26.74
N ALA A 311 7.67 -3.25 -26.10
CA ALA A 311 8.14 -4.62 -26.22
C ALA A 311 7.13 -5.63 -25.65
N ARG A 312 6.51 -5.33 -24.49
CA ARG A 312 5.44 -6.14 -23.89
C ARG A 312 4.18 -6.21 -24.76
N GLU A 313 3.78 -5.11 -25.39
CA GLU A 313 2.65 -5.11 -26.33
C GLU A 313 2.93 -5.99 -27.55
N LYS A 314 4.13 -5.89 -28.14
CA LYS A 314 4.53 -6.75 -29.27
C LYS A 314 4.66 -8.21 -28.85
N TYR A 315 5.15 -8.47 -27.65
CA TYR A 315 5.20 -9.80 -27.05
C TYR A 315 3.79 -10.41 -26.94
N ALA A 316 2.81 -9.65 -26.41
CA ALA A 316 1.43 -10.11 -26.30
C ALA A 316 0.78 -10.40 -27.67
N LYS A 317 0.99 -9.50 -28.64
CA LYS A 317 0.49 -9.67 -30.02
C LYS A 317 1.06 -10.89 -30.72
N LEU A 318 2.27 -11.33 -30.37
CA LEU A 318 2.86 -12.56 -30.91
C LEU A 318 2.05 -13.81 -30.56
N PHE A 319 1.38 -13.79 -29.40
CA PHE A 319 0.51 -14.85 -28.91
C PHE A 319 -0.98 -14.56 -29.15
N ASN A 320 -1.30 -13.65 -30.08
CA ASN A 320 -2.66 -13.26 -30.46
C ASN A 320 -3.49 -12.60 -29.34
N TYR A 321 -2.86 -11.99 -28.34
CA TYR A 321 -3.54 -11.14 -27.36
C TYR A 321 -3.52 -9.67 -27.81
N ASN A 322 -4.55 -8.89 -27.45
CA ASN A 322 -4.62 -7.49 -27.88
C ASN A 322 -3.54 -6.63 -27.22
N ASN A 323 -3.27 -6.90 -25.93
CA ASN A 323 -2.35 -6.17 -25.09
C ASN A 323 -1.74 -7.10 -24.02
N TYR A 324 -0.79 -6.57 -23.23
CA TYR A 324 -0.08 -7.37 -22.23
C TYR A 324 -0.94 -7.75 -21.02
N LEU A 325 -1.91 -6.91 -20.64
CA LEU A 325 -2.88 -7.23 -19.59
C LEU A 325 -3.73 -8.45 -19.97
N ASP A 326 -4.29 -8.46 -21.19
CA ASP A 326 -5.10 -9.58 -21.72
C ASP A 326 -4.32 -10.91 -21.75
N MET A 327 -3.00 -10.84 -21.99
CA MET A 327 -2.14 -12.03 -22.01
C MET A 327 -1.94 -12.63 -20.62
N VAL A 328 -1.91 -11.80 -19.57
CA VAL A 328 -1.55 -12.18 -18.20
C VAL A 328 -2.76 -12.61 -17.36
N LEU A 329 -3.93 -12.01 -17.57
CA LEU A 329 -5.15 -12.27 -16.80
C LEU A 329 -5.67 -13.72 -16.82
N PRO A 330 -5.52 -14.53 -17.88
CA PRO A 330 -5.99 -15.92 -17.87
C PRO A 330 -5.37 -16.78 -16.76
N ASP A 331 -4.20 -16.39 -16.23
CA ASP A 331 -3.48 -17.08 -15.15
C ASP A 331 -3.75 -16.45 -13.77
N ARG A 332 -4.88 -15.75 -13.62
CA ARG A 332 -5.29 -15.03 -12.41
C ARG A 332 -6.63 -15.55 -11.92
N MET A 333 -6.89 -15.39 -10.62
CA MET A 333 -8.21 -15.70 -10.05
C MET A 333 -9.28 -14.77 -10.66
N ILE A 334 -8.98 -13.47 -10.72
CA ILE A 334 -9.81 -12.51 -11.46
C ILE A 334 -9.32 -12.47 -12.90
N SER A 335 -9.99 -13.23 -13.76
CA SER A 335 -9.61 -13.41 -15.17
C SER A 335 -10.29 -12.43 -16.13
N SER A 336 -11.17 -11.55 -15.64
CA SER A 336 -11.88 -10.55 -16.43
C SER A 336 -11.33 -9.14 -16.20
N VAL A 337 -10.98 -8.45 -17.29
CA VAL A 337 -10.57 -7.04 -17.26
C VAL A 337 -11.69 -6.16 -16.68
N SER A 338 -12.94 -6.39 -17.08
CA SER A 338 -14.06 -5.54 -16.65
C SER A 338 -14.39 -5.70 -15.17
N GLU A 339 -14.26 -6.92 -14.63
CA GLU A 339 -14.43 -7.20 -13.21
C GLU A 339 -13.32 -6.49 -12.40
N LEU A 340 -12.07 -6.61 -12.84
CA LEU A 340 -10.94 -5.96 -12.20
C LEU A 340 -11.06 -4.42 -12.22
N GLU A 341 -11.46 -3.83 -13.36
CA GLU A 341 -11.70 -2.39 -13.47
C GLU A 341 -12.84 -1.92 -12.55
N THR A 342 -13.89 -2.73 -12.42
CA THR A 342 -15.01 -2.44 -11.50
C THR A 342 -14.53 -2.43 -10.04
N ILE A 343 -13.73 -3.43 -9.64
CA ILE A 343 -13.16 -3.49 -8.29
C ILE A 343 -12.27 -2.26 -8.03
N ILE A 344 -11.35 -1.93 -8.94
CA ILE A 344 -10.46 -0.78 -8.79
C ILE A 344 -11.25 0.53 -8.69
N LEU A 345 -12.32 0.69 -9.48
CA LEU A 345 -13.18 1.87 -9.43
C LEU A 345 -13.90 2.01 -8.08
N GLN A 346 -14.44 0.92 -7.54
CA GLN A 346 -15.08 0.91 -6.21
C GLN A 346 -14.07 1.30 -5.11
N LEU A 347 -12.88 0.71 -5.15
CA LEU A 347 -11.80 1.03 -4.21
C LEU A 347 -11.38 2.50 -4.30
N LYS A 348 -11.21 3.03 -5.51
CA LYS A 348 -10.86 4.43 -5.77
C LYS A 348 -11.90 5.38 -5.18
N GLN A 349 -13.18 5.16 -5.46
CA GLN A 349 -14.25 6.04 -4.98
C GLN A 349 -14.25 6.13 -3.44
N ALA A 350 -14.16 5.00 -2.75
CA ALA A 350 -14.13 4.97 -1.29
C ALA A 350 -12.83 5.56 -0.71
N ALA A 351 -11.68 5.17 -1.26
CA ALA A 351 -10.38 5.55 -0.72
C ALA A 351 -10.05 7.03 -0.93
N VAL A 352 -10.40 7.59 -2.08
CA VAL A 352 -10.20 9.03 -2.36
C VAL A 352 -11.08 9.89 -1.47
N LYS A 353 -12.36 9.49 -1.30
CA LYS A 353 -13.26 10.18 -0.37
C LYS A 353 -12.68 10.17 1.04
N ARG A 354 -12.32 8.99 1.56
CA ARG A 354 -11.79 8.85 2.91
C ARG A 354 -10.48 9.63 3.12
N LEU A 355 -9.56 9.61 2.16
CA LEU A 355 -8.31 10.38 2.26
C LEU A 355 -8.58 11.88 2.24
N SER A 356 -9.54 12.35 1.43
CA SER A 356 -9.91 13.77 1.39
C SER A 356 -10.41 14.24 2.75
N GLU A 357 -11.33 13.49 3.36
CA GLU A 357 -11.81 13.73 4.73
C GLU A 357 -10.65 13.72 5.74
N GLN A 358 -9.74 12.76 5.63
CA GLN A 358 -8.59 12.66 6.53
C GLN A 358 -7.65 13.86 6.39
N VAL A 359 -7.37 14.33 5.17
CA VAL A 359 -6.54 15.51 4.92
C VAL A 359 -7.18 16.76 5.51
N GLU A 360 -8.51 16.91 5.42
CA GLU A 360 -9.24 18.00 6.09
C GLU A 360 -9.09 17.93 7.61
N MET A 361 -9.13 16.73 8.21
CA MET A 361 -8.91 16.53 9.65
C MET A 361 -7.46 16.80 10.09
N MET A 362 -6.48 16.47 9.23
CA MET A 362 -5.06 16.70 9.51
C MET A 362 -4.69 18.20 9.49
N GLN A 363 -5.37 19.03 8.70
CA GLN A 363 -5.01 20.43 8.52
C GLN A 363 -5.09 21.25 9.83
N PRO A 364 -6.17 21.18 10.65
CA PRO A 364 -6.21 21.80 11.97
C PRO A 364 -5.18 21.23 12.96
N LEU A 365 -4.82 19.95 12.84
CA LEU A 365 -3.79 19.34 13.69
C LEU A 365 -2.41 19.93 13.37
N ALA A 366 -2.08 20.01 12.08
CA ALA A 366 -0.85 20.62 11.58
C ALA A 366 -0.73 22.11 11.95
N ALA A 367 -1.84 22.86 11.86
CA ALA A 367 -1.89 24.27 12.25
C ALA A 367 -1.72 24.47 13.77
N ARG A 368 -2.21 23.53 14.60
CA ARG A 368 -2.08 23.60 16.06
C ARG A 368 -0.70 23.16 16.56
N GLN A 369 -0.16 22.06 16.04
CA GLN A 369 1.08 21.45 16.53
C GLN A 369 2.34 22.10 15.94
N ASP A 370 2.34 22.35 14.64
CA ASP A 370 3.55 22.75 13.89
C ASP A 370 3.41 24.15 13.26
N ALA A 371 2.36 24.91 13.62
CA ALA A 371 2.01 26.21 13.04
C ALA A 371 1.90 26.20 11.49
N LEU A 372 1.60 25.04 10.90
CA LEU A 372 1.53 24.86 9.46
C LEU A 372 0.16 25.30 8.92
N ARG A 373 0.11 26.48 8.31
CA ARG A 373 -1.11 27.08 7.74
C ARG A 373 -1.29 26.84 6.25
N SER A 374 -0.21 26.48 5.53
CA SER A 374 -0.30 26.13 4.12
C SER A 374 -0.99 24.76 3.94
N PRO A 375 -1.64 24.51 2.79
CA PRO A 375 -2.17 23.17 2.48
C PRO A 375 -1.12 22.07 2.65
N LEU A 376 -1.55 20.94 3.18
CA LEU A 376 -0.72 19.75 3.28
C LEU A 376 -0.23 19.28 1.90
N LYS A 377 0.98 18.74 1.89
CA LYS A 377 1.67 18.24 0.69
C LYS A 377 1.98 16.74 0.84
N PRO A 378 2.41 16.03 -0.21
CA PRO A 378 2.71 14.60 -0.12
C PRO A 378 3.63 14.22 1.05
N TRP A 379 4.63 15.06 1.34
CA TRP A 379 5.59 14.83 2.43
C TRP A 379 5.05 15.12 3.84
N ASP A 380 3.79 15.54 3.96
CA ASP A 380 3.12 15.80 5.22
C ASP A 380 2.16 14.66 5.63
N LEU A 381 1.70 13.84 4.67
CA LEU A 381 0.60 12.89 4.90
C LEU A 381 0.93 11.80 5.93
N ASP A 382 2.00 11.01 5.73
CA ASP A 382 2.33 9.90 6.64
C ASP A 382 2.55 10.37 8.08
N TYR A 383 3.13 11.56 8.26
CA TYR A 383 3.39 12.15 9.56
C TYR A 383 2.09 12.55 10.26
N TYR A 384 1.24 13.34 9.61
CA TYR A 384 0.00 13.81 10.22
C TYR A 384 -1.08 12.73 10.28
N ALA A 385 -1.09 11.74 9.39
CA ALA A 385 -1.96 10.58 9.50
C ALA A 385 -1.65 9.79 10.77
N ARG A 386 -0.36 9.60 11.10
CA ARG A 386 0.05 9.00 12.38
C ARG A 386 -0.39 9.87 13.56
N LYS A 387 -0.07 11.17 13.54
CA LYS A 387 -0.42 12.08 14.67
C LYS A 387 -1.93 12.17 14.89
N LEU A 388 -2.72 12.16 13.82
CA LEU A 388 -4.19 12.14 13.87
C LEU A 388 -4.69 10.82 14.47
N ALA A 389 -4.14 9.68 14.04
CA ALA A 389 -4.49 8.39 14.59
C ALA A 389 -4.11 8.23 16.08
N GLU A 390 -2.92 8.71 16.49
CA GLU A 390 -2.49 8.73 17.89
C GLU A 390 -3.48 9.56 18.75
N HIS A 391 -3.91 10.72 18.23
CA HIS A 391 -4.86 11.62 18.90
C HIS A 391 -6.28 11.05 18.97
N ASP A 392 -6.87 10.65 17.85
CA ASP A 392 -8.30 10.29 17.77
C ASP A 392 -8.63 8.99 18.51
N TYR A 393 -7.66 8.11 18.70
CA TYR A 393 -7.84 6.82 19.36
C TYR A 393 -7.19 6.73 20.75
N ASP A 394 -6.54 7.80 21.22
CA ASP A 394 -5.81 7.85 22.49
C ASP A 394 -4.76 6.72 22.59
N ILE A 395 -3.89 6.65 21.57
CA ILE A 395 -2.87 5.61 21.43
C ILE A 395 -1.48 6.23 21.33
N ASP A 396 -0.56 5.75 22.17
CA ASP A 396 0.88 5.88 21.98
C ASP A 396 1.44 4.54 21.48
N PHE A 397 1.89 4.51 20.22
CA PHE A 397 2.43 3.30 19.60
C PHE A 397 3.70 2.78 20.30
N GLY A 398 4.51 3.66 20.86
CA GLY A 398 5.72 3.31 21.58
C GLY A 398 5.40 2.63 22.91
N GLN A 399 4.51 3.22 23.70
CA GLN A 399 4.06 2.62 24.97
C GLN A 399 3.28 1.34 24.75
N THR A 400 2.44 1.28 23.71
CA THR A 400 1.66 0.06 23.43
C THR A 400 2.54 -1.11 23.03
N ALA A 401 3.73 -0.87 22.47
CA ALA A 401 4.71 -1.93 22.17
C ALA A 401 5.18 -2.70 23.42
N GLU A 402 5.11 -2.09 24.61
CA GLU A 402 5.49 -2.74 25.89
C GLU A 402 4.59 -3.94 26.25
N TYR A 403 3.44 -4.08 25.59
CA TYR A 403 2.54 -5.23 25.69
C TYR A 403 2.90 -6.41 24.77
N PHE A 404 3.93 -6.27 23.94
CA PHE A 404 4.34 -7.30 22.98
C PHE A 404 5.83 -7.65 23.09
N PRO A 405 6.31 -8.12 24.26
CA PRO A 405 7.67 -8.62 24.41
C PRO A 405 7.88 -9.90 23.59
N TYR A 406 8.87 -9.91 22.69
CA TYR A 406 9.03 -10.88 21.61
C TYR A 406 8.89 -12.35 22.03
N MET A 407 9.68 -12.82 23.00
CA MET A 407 9.68 -14.24 23.39
C MET A 407 8.32 -14.70 23.93
N GLN A 408 7.69 -13.86 24.74
CA GLN A 408 6.37 -14.16 25.30
C GLN A 408 5.28 -14.04 24.24
N PHE A 409 5.35 -13.02 23.39
CA PHE A 409 4.42 -12.84 22.28
C PHE A 409 4.48 -14.01 21.30
N LEU A 410 5.68 -14.48 20.94
CA LEU A 410 5.89 -15.66 20.08
C LEU A 410 5.26 -16.91 20.70
N SER A 411 5.51 -17.15 21.99
CA SER A 411 4.89 -18.26 22.72
C SER A 411 3.36 -18.17 22.73
N ASN A 412 2.80 -16.98 22.98
CA ASN A 412 1.35 -16.76 22.95
C ASN A 412 0.76 -17.03 21.55
N VAL A 413 1.46 -16.64 20.48
CA VAL A 413 1.04 -16.91 19.10
C VAL A 413 1.04 -18.41 18.81
N PHE A 414 2.09 -19.14 19.20
CA PHE A 414 2.13 -20.59 18.99
C PHE A 414 1.07 -21.34 19.80
N GLU A 415 0.80 -20.92 21.04
CA GLU A 415 -0.31 -21.48 21.83
C GLU A 415 -1.68 -21.17 21.20
N LEU A 416 -1.86 -19.96 20.65
CA LEU A 416 -3.08 -19.62 19.93
C LEU A 416 -3.23 -20.47 18.66
N ILE A 417 -2.16 -20.64 17.87
CA ILE A 417 -2.17 -21.48 16.67
C ILE A 417 -2.48 -22.93 17.02
N LYS A 418 -1.92 -23.46 18.12
CA LYS A 418 -2.22 -24.79 18.62
C LYS A 418 -3.72 -24.96 18.91
N ARG A 419 -4.35 -24.00 19.59
CA ARG A 419 -5.80 -24.07 19.88
C ARG A 419 -6.67 -23.97 18.62
N LEU A 420 -6.27 -23.15 17.66
CA LEU A 420 -7.09 -22.84 16.48
C LEU A 420 -6.90 -23.80 15.31
N PHE A 421 -5.71 -24.38 15.16
CA PHE A 421 -5.30 -25.16 13.99
C PHE A 421 -4.72 -26.54 14.35
N ASP A 422 -4.65 -26.89 15.63
CA ASP A 422 -4.05 -28.13 16.15
C ASP A 422 -2.59 -28.35 15.67
N ILE A 423 -1.82 -27.27 15.54
CA ILE A 423 -0.40 -27.33 15.16
C ILE A 423 0.47 -26.95 16.36
N THR A 424 1.45 -27.79 16.67
CA THR A 424 2.38 -27.56 17.80
C THR A 424 3.75 -27.16 17.27
N PHE A 425 4.34 -26.14 17.88
CA PHE A 425 5.71 -25.68 17.63
C PHE A 425 6.55 -25.98 18.86
N THR A 426 7.54 -26.86 18.72
CA THR A 426 8.42 -27.28 19.81
C THR A 426 9.83 -26.75 19.54
N LEU A 427 10.37 -25.95 20.45
CA LEU A 427 11.75 -25.48 20.35
C LEU A 427 12.71 -26.68 20.42
N VAL A 428 13.58 -26.83 19.43
CA VAL A 428 14.60 -27.88 19.43
C VAL A 428 15.62 -27.58 20.53
N SER A 429 15.73 -28.50 21.50
CA SER A 429 16.68 -28.39 22.61
C SER A 429 18.04 -28.98 22.23
N GLY A 430 19.13 -28.23 22.43
CA GLY A 430 20.51 -28.64 22.08
C GLY A 430 21.22 -27.69 21.10
N GLU A 431 22.36 -28.12 20.56
CA GLU A 431 23.08 -27.38 19.49
C GLU A 431 22.36 -27.57 18.14
N ALA A 432 21.35 -26.73 17.87
CA ALA A 432 20.77 -26.65 16.54
C ALA A 432 21.78 -26.07 15.55
N ALA A 433 21.89 -26.66 14.35
CA ALA A 433 22.72 -26.11 13.29
C ALA A 433 22.07 -24.82 12.74
N VAL A 434 22.52 -23.67 13.21
CA VAL A 434 21.95 -22.36 12.89
C VAL A 434 23.00 -21.41 12.30
N TRP A 435 22.55 -20.42 11.52
CA TRP A 435 23.47 -19.50 10.85
C TRP A 435 23.95 -18.34 11.73
N ASP A 436 23.24 -18.08 12.84
CA ASP A 436 23.56 -17.08 13.85
C ASP A 436 23.06 -17.60 15.21
N LYS A 437 23.74 -17.23 16.30
CA LYS A 437 23.46 -17.74 17.66
C LYS A 437 22.09 -17.36 18.21
N GLU A 438 21.47 -16.30 17.70
CA GLU A 438 20.14 -15.86 18.14
C GLU A 438 19.00 -16.52 17.35
N VAL A 439 19.33 -17.37 16.37
CA VAL A 439 18.34 -18.07 15.56
C VAL A 439 17.76 -19.25 16.33
N GLN A 440 16.44 -19.37 16.29
CA GLN A 440 15.70 -20.41 17.00
C GLN A 440 15.14 -21.40 15.98
N LEU A 441 15.29 -22.70 16.25
CA LEU A 441 14.73 -23.78 15.43
C LEU A 441 13.55 -24.43 16.16
N PHE A 442 12.41 -24.49 15.49
CA PHE A 442 11.21 -25.17 15.96
C PHE A 442 10.90 -26.38 15.09
N GLU A 443 10.67 -27.52 15.72
CA GLU A 443 10.01 -28.68 15.12
C GLU A 443 8.50 -28.43 15.11
N VAL A 444 7.84 -28.68 13.98
CA VAL A 444 6.42 -28.45 13.80
C VAL A 444 5.70 -29.78 13.65
N THR A 445 4.71 -30.04 14.50
CA THR A 445 3.93 -31.29 14.50
C THR A 445 2.44 -31.04 14.29
N ASP A 446 1.77 -31.99 13.64
CA ASP A 446 0.31 -32.02 13.51
C ASP A 446 -0.39 -32.49 14.81
N GLU A 447 -1.71 -32.62 14.74
CA GLU A 447 -2.56 -33.09 15.85
C GLU A 447 -2.24 -34.51 16.34
N ASN A 448 -1.57 -35.32 15.52
CA ASN A 448 -1.19 -36.70 15.83
C ASN A 448 0.26 -36.79 16.34
N GLY A 449 0.96 -35.67 16.48
CA GLY A 449 2.38 -35.62 16.86
C GLY A 449 3.33 -35.98 15.72
N LYS A 450 2.87 -36.05 14.47
CA LYS A 450 3.75 -36.29 13.32
C LYS A 450 4.48 -35.01 12.96
N ILE A 451 5.80 -35.10 12.77
CA ILE A 451 6.60 -33.98 12.24
C ILE A 451 6.16 -33.66 10.82
N ILE A 452 5.70 -32.43 10.62
CA ILE A 452 5.27 -31.91 9.32
C ILE A 452 6.24 -30.88 8.74
N GLY A 453 7.19 -30.37 9.52
CA GLY A 453 8.20 -29.45 9.02
C GLY A 453 9.02 -28.78 10.11
N HIS A 454 9.84 -27.82 9.70
CA HIS A 454 10.72 -27.06 10.60
C HIS A 454 10.64 -25.56 10.32
N LEU A 455 10.63 -24.76 11.38
CA LEU A 455 10.60 -23.30 11.31
C LEU A 455 11.84 -22.73 12.00
N TYR A 456 12.68 -22.03 11.23
CA TYR A 456 13.75 -21.20 11.78
C TYR A 456 13.24 -19.77 11.96
N ILE A 457 13.56 -19.14 13.10
CA ILE A 457 13.25 -17.74 13.35
C ILE A 457 14.54 -16.97 13.65
N ASP A 458 14.81 -15.95 12.85
CA ASP A 458 15.96 -15.05 13.00
C ASP A 458 15.48 -13.65 13.45
N PRO A 459 15.52 -13.34 14.76
CA PRO A 459 14.78 -12.20 15.30
C PRO A 459 15.42 -10.83 15.11
N PHE A 460 16.74 -10.70 15.18
CA PHE A 460 17.39 -9.40 15.43
C PHE A 460 18.01 -8.76 14.18
N ILE A 461 18.05 -7.42 14.19
CA ILE A 461 18.85 -6.62 13.25
C ILE A 461 20.34 -6.89 13.49
N ARG A 462 21.11 -7.07 12.41
CA ARG A 462 22.58 -7.13 12.47
C ARG A 462 23.22 -6.72 11.15
N LYS A 463 24.53 -6.48 11.20
CA LYS A 463 25.34 -6.17 10.01
C LYS A 463 25.26 -7.31 8.97
N ASN A 464 25.17 -6.94 7.69
CA ASN A 464 25.06 -7.87 6.54
C ASN A 464 23.80 -8.76 6.50
N LYS A 465 22.81 -8.52 7.37
CA LYS A 465 21.45 -9.06 7.24
C LYS A 465 20.56 -8.05 6.54
N LEU A 466 19.69 -8.52 5.66
CA LEU A 466 18.66 -7.71 5.01
C LEU A 466 17.77 -7.00 6.06
N PRO A 467 17.60 -5.67 5.99
CA PRO A 467 16.82 -4.90 6.95
C PRO A 467 15.30 -4.91 6.63
N VAL A 468 14.73 -6.09 6.34
CA VAL A 468 13.31 -6.31 6.07
C VAL A 468 12.80 -7.54 6.83
N MET A 469 11.51 -7.63 7.12
CA MET A 469 10.93 -8.89 7.63
C MET A 469 10.44 -9.74 6.45
N TRP A 470 10.72 -11.03 6.46
CA TRP A 470 10.23 -11.95 5.43
C TRP A 470 10.22 -13.40 5.91
N SER A 471 9.25 -14.17 5.42
CA SER A 471 9.22 -15.62 5.45
C SER A 471 9.50 -16.17 4.06
N GLU A 472 10.26 -17.24 3.99
CA GLU A 472 10.58 -17.92 2.74
C GLU A 472 10.64 -19.43 2.90
N CYS A 473 10.31 -20.12 1.81
CA CYS A 473 10.50 -21.55 1.69
C CYS A 473 11.99 -21.86 1.56
N GLY A 474 12.54 -22.59 2.53
CA GLY A 474 13.85 -23.21 2.46
C GLY A 474 13.79 -24.49 1.64
N ARG A 475 12.93 -25.43 2.07
CA ARG A 475 12.63 -26.67 1.37
C ARG A 475 11.11 -26.81 1.27
N ALA A 476 10.59 -27.09 0.09
CA ALA A 476 9.16 -27.36 -0.10
C ALA A 476 8.84 -28.83 0.22
N ARG A 477 7.58 -29.12 0.56
CA ARG A 477 7.13 -30.51 0.63
C ARG A 477 7.23 -31.15 -0.75
N SER A 478 7.66 -32.41 -0.79
CA SER A 478 7.52 -33.25 -1.97
C SER A 478 7.41 -34.69 -1.54
N SER A 479 6.28 -35.33 -1.86
CA SER A 479 6.07 -36.74 -1.51
C SER A 479 6.91 -37.68 -2.38
N ILE A 480 7.37 -37.20 -3.54
CA ILE A 480 8.17 -37.96 -4.50
C ILE A 480 9.57 -38.24 -3.95
N ILE A 481 10.21 -37.22 -3.34
CA ILE A 481 11.53 -37.34 -2.72
C ILE A 481 11.47 -37.50 -1.18
N GLY A 482 10.28 -37.41 -0.59
CA GLY A 482 10.09 -37.52 0.87
C GLY A 482 10.51 -36.28 1.65
N HIS A 483 10.55 -35.11 1.02
CA HIS A 483 10.91 -33.85 1.67
C HIS A 483 9.77 -33.33 2.55
N THR A 484 10.14 -32.95 3.76
CA THR A 484 9.33 -32.11 4.66
C THR A 484 9.71 -30.63 4.53
N PRO A 485 8.73 -29.72 4.63
CA PRO A 485 8.96 -28.29 4.61
C PRO A 485 10.00 -27.77 5.61
N ILE A 486 10.82 -26.81 5.14
CA ILE A 486 11.63 -25.95 5.98
C ILE A 486 11.27 -24.50 5.65
N VAL A 487 10.97 -23.70 6.67
CA VAL A 487 10.67 -22.27 6.55
C VAL A 487 11.69 -21.44 7.31
N TYR A 488 12.15 -20.35 6.68
CA TYR A 488 12.99 -19.35 7.33
C TYR A 488 12.17 -18.08 7.55
N LEU A 489 11.89 -17.73 8.81
CA LEU A 489 11.19 -16.52 9.22
C LEU A 489 12.21 -15.51 9.78
N ASN A 490 12.47 -14.45 9.04
CA ASN A 490 13.41 -13.41 9.42
C ASN A 490 12.63 -12.18 9.91
N LEU A 491 12.93 -11.78 11.15
CA LEU A 491 12.42 -10.54 11.75
C LEU A 491 13.54 -9.48 11.77
N ASN A 492 13.22 -8.26 12.15
CA ASN A 492 14.19 -7.18 12.34
C ASN A 492 13.88 -6.39 13.62
N LEU A 493 13.84 -7.11 14.73
CA LEU A 493 13.74 -6.51 16.06
C LEU A 493 15.07 -5.84 16.44
N SER A 494 14.98 -4.81 17.28
CA SER A 494 16.18 -4.12 17.78
C SER A 494 17.08 -5.08 18.54
N SER A 495 18.39 -5.10 18.23
CA SER A 495 19.38 -5.90 18.96
C SER A 495 19.81 -5.26 20.28
N GLU A 496 19.36 -4.03 20.57
CA GLU A 496 19.68 -3.34 21.82
C GLU A 496 19.14 -4.06 23.06
N SER A 497 18.08 -4.87 22.90
CA SER A 497 17.57 -5.77 23.94
C SER A 497 18.63 -6.76 24.43
N LEU A 498 19.54 -7.18 23.55
CA LEU A 498 20.62 -8.13 23.87
C LEU A 498 21.66 -7.52 24.81
N LYS A 499 21.73 -6.18 24.91
CA LYS A 499 22.72 -5.47 25.75
C LYS A 499 22.13 -4.97 27.07
N THR A 500 20.84 -4.63 27.08
CA THR A 500 20.19 -3.90 28.18
C THR A 500 19.43 -4.80 29.14
N GLY A 501 19.18 -6.07 28.78
CA GLY A 501 18.34 -6.98 29.57
C GLY A 501 16.84 -6.68 29.49
N VAL A 502 16.43 -5.61 28.78
CA VAL A 502 15.03 -5.32 28.46
C VAL A 502 14.62 -6.14 27.24
N PRO A 503 13.43 -6.80 27.23
CA PRO A 503 12.98 -7.57 26.07
C PRO A 503 12.88 -6.70 24.80
N ALA A 504 13.13 -7.30 23.64
CA ALA A 504 12.73 -6.67 22.38
C ALA A 504 11.20 -6.64 22.26
N PHE A 505 10.66 -5.52 21.84
CA PHE A 505 9.22 -5.32 21.66
C PHE A 505 8.82 -5.36 20.19
N LEU A 506 7.66 -5.94 19.89
CA LEU A 506 7.02 -5.77 18.60
C LEU A 506 6.22 -4.48 18.61
N HIS A 507 6.72 -3.48 17.88
CA HIS A 507 5.98 -2.28 17.56
C HIS A 507 4.90 -2.59 16.50
N TRP A 508 3.95 -1.66 16.25
CA TRP A 508 2.76 -1.95 15.43
C TRP A 508 3.10 -2.49 14.02
N ASP A 509 4.17 -1.99 13.41
CA ASP A 509 4.64 -2.40 12.08
C ASP A 509 5.19 -3.83 12.11
N HIS A 510 5.93 -4.18 13.15
CA HIS A 510 6.36 -5.54 13.42
C HIS A 510 5.17 -6.48 13.65
N LEU A 511 4.12 -6.06 14.39
CA LEU A 511 2.96 -6.92 14.64
C LEU A 511 2.23 -7.28 13.33
N VAL A 512 1.88 -6.26 12.54
CA VAL A 512 1.20 -6.45 11.24
C VAL A 512 2.04 -7.33 10.33
N GLN A 513 3.34 -7.05 10.21
CA GLN A 513 4.21 -7.81 9.33
C GLN A 513 4.46 -9.23 9.86
N PHE A 514 4.64 -9.41 11.18
CA PHE A 514 4.81 -10.72 11.80
C PHE A 514 3.60 -11.62 11.52
N PHE A 515 2.38 -11.12 11.65
CA PHE A 515 1.18 -11.91 11.34
C PHE A 515 1.11 -12.31 9.86
N ARG A 516 1.48 -11.41 8.94
CA ARG A 516 1.57 -11.73 7.50
C ARG A 516 2.60 -12.82 7.21
N GLU A 517 3.76 -12.75 7.86
CA GLU A 517 4.83 -13.72 7.67
C GLU A 517 4.54 -15.06 8.37
N ILE A 518 3.79 -15.05 9.48
CA ILE A 518 3.23 -16.28 10.08
C ILE A 518 2.24 -16.93 9.12
N GLY A 519 1.34 -16.16 8.50
CA GLY A 519 0.41 -16.70 7.50
C GLY A 519 1.13 -17.40 6.34
N LYS A 520 2.17 -16.78 5.80
CA LYS A 520 3.02 -17.39 4.77
C LYS A 520 3.79 -18.62 5.28
N SER A 521 4.28 -18.57 6.51
CA SER A 521 4.97 -19.71 7.13
C SER A 521 4.02 -20.90 7.30
N MET A 522 2.79 -20.66 7.75
CA MET A 522 1.74 -21.67 7.88
C MET A 522 1.36 -22.26 6.53
N GLN A 523 1.25 -21.44 5.48
CA GLN A 523 0.98 -21.92 4.10
C GLN A 523 2.02 -22.96 3.67
N ILE A 524 3.31 -22.66 3.85
CA ILE A 524 4.39 -23.56 3.42
C ILE A 524 4.49 -24.80 4.31
N LEU A 525 4.39 -24.64 5.63
CA LEU A 525 4.55 -25.72 6.61
C LEU A 525 3.44 -26.77 6.53
N LEU A 526 2.20 -26.36 6.27
CA LEU A 526 1.05 -27.25 6.31
C LEU A 526 0.67 -27.85 4.96
N SER A 527 1.22 -27.34 3.86
CA SER A 527 0.92 -27.81 2.50
C SER A 527 1.04 -29.34 2.41
N GLN A 528 0.05 -29.99 1.82
CA GLN A 528 0.06 -31.41 1.48
C GLN A 528 0.24 -31.65 -0.03
N ALA A 529 0.58 -30.62 -0.79
CA ALA A 529 0.86 -30.75 -2.22
C ALA A 529 2.07 -31.68 -2.45
N ASN A 530 1.96 -32.54 -3.47
CA ASN A 530 2.92 -33.62 -3.74
C ASN A 530 4.20 -33.17 -4.42
N TYR A 531 4.18 -31.98 -5.04
CA TYR A 531 5.26 -31.45 -5.88
C TYR A 531 5.77 -30.14 -5.32
N SER A 532 7.09 -29.97 -5.31
CA SER A 532 7.80 -28.80 -4.78
C SER A 532 7.30 -27.47 -5.36
N GLU A 533 6.98 -27.43 -6.65
CA GLU A 533 6.47 -26.22 -7.32
C GLU A 533 5.06 -25.82 -6.88
N LEU A 534 4.27 -26.73 -6.30
CA LEU A 534 2.94 -26.46 -5.76
C LEU A 534 2.93 -26.28 -4.24
N ALA A 535 3.97 -26.74 -3.53
CA ALA A 535 4.08 -26.72 -2.07
C ALA A 535 5.02 -25.62 -1.52
N SER A 536 5.56 -24.77 -2.39
CA SER A 536 6.55 -23.75 -2.03
C SER A 536 5.94 -22.45 -1.49
N GLY A 537 4.60 -22.34 -1.47
CA GLY A 537 3.89 -21.08 -1.27
C GLY A 537 3.85 -20.18 -2.52
N ASP A 538 4.59 -20.53 -3.58
CA ASP A 538 4.61 -19.81 -4.87
C ASP A 538 3.75 -20.48 -5.96
N GLY A 539 3.05 -21.57 -5.62
CA GLY A 539 2.30 -22.42 -6.54
C GLY A 539 0.90 -21.91 -6.92
N ILE A 540 0.46 -20.79 -6.33
CA ILE A 540 -0.90 -20.24 -6.50
C ILE A 540 -0.94 -19.05 -7.47
N GLU A 541 -2.14 -18.70 -7.91
CA GLU A 541 -2.40 -17.57 -8.80
C GLU A 541 -1.85 -16.25 -8.22
N ARG A 542 -1.16 -15.47 -9.06
CA ARG A 542 -0.33 -14.34 -8.61
C ARG A 542 -1.11 -13.18 -8.00
N ASP A 543 -2.36 -12.97 -8.39
CA ASP A 543 -3.24 -11.94 -7.82
C ASP A 543 -3.74 -12.28 -6.40
N CYS A 544 -3.58 -13.54 -6.00
CA CYS A 544 -4.05 -14.07 -4.72
C CYS A 544 -2.92 -14.63 -3.85
N ILE A 545 -1.66 -14.36 -4.24
CA ILE A 545 -0.46 -14.91 -3.60
C ILE A 545 -0.31 -14.55 -2.11
N MET A 546 -1.05 -13.54 -1.64
CA MET A 546 -0.98 -13.04 -0.26
C MET A 546 -2.23 -13.34 0.58
N ILE A 547 -3.18 -14.15 0.12
CA ILE A 547 -4.41 -14.46 0.87
C ILE A 547 -4.06 -14.94 2.29
N TYR A 548 -3.12 -15.87 2.41
CA TYR A 548 -2.67 -16.43 3.69
C TYR A 548 -2.10 -15.35 4.63
N SER A 549 -1.28 -14.45 4.09
CA SER A 549 -0.71 -13.34 4.86
C SER A 549 -1.79 -12.39 5.38
N PHE A 550 -2.73 -11.97 4.52
CA PHE A 550 -3.79 -11.06 4.94
C PHE A 550 -4.82 -11.74 5.84
N PHE A 551 -5.11 -13.03 5.64
CA PHE A 551 -6.01 -13.79 6.50
C PHE A 551 -5.50 -13.82 7.94
N PHE A 552 -4.21 -14.16 8.13
CA PHE A 552 -3.60 -14.17 9.46
C PHE A 552 -3.43 -12.77 10.05
N GLU A 553 -3.13 -11.74 9.24
CA GLU A 553 -3.18 -10.34 9.68
C GLU A 553 -4.55 -10.04 10.29
N HIS A 554 -5.64 -10.24 9.54
CA HIS A 554 -6.98 -9.88 10.01
C HIS A 554 -7.48 -10.75 11.16
N LEU A 555 -7.19 -12.05 11.14
CA LEU A 555 -7.56 -12.99 12.20
C LEU A 555 -6.93 -12.58 13.54
N PHE A 556 -5.62 -12.31 13.56
CA PHE A 556 -4.90 -11.96 14.79
C PHE A 556 -5.03 -10.48 15.16
N MET A 557 -5.36 -9.61 14.20
CA MET A 557 -5.78 -8.22 14.44
C MET A 557 -7.28 -8.10 14.76
N ARG A 558 -7.97 -9.17 15.14
CA ARG A 558 -9.25 -9.04 15.85
C ARG A 558 -9.00 -8.55 17.28
N PRO A 559 -9.85 -7.66 17.85
CA PRO A 559 -9.60 -7.09 19.17
C PRO A 559 -9.47 -8.11 20.31
N ASP A 560 -10.22 -9.22 20.24
CA ASP A 560 -10.17 -10.33 21.18
C ASP A 560 -8.90 -11.16 21.04
N CYS A 561 -8.48 -11.50 19.80
CA CYS A 561 -7.21 -12.16 19.52
C CYS A 561 -6.02 -11.33 20.00
N LEU A 562 -5.97 -10.04 19.62
CA LEU A 562 -4.85 -9.17 19.99
C LEU A 562 -4.77 -8.95 21.50
N ALA A 563 -5.92 -8.82 22.18
CA ALA A 563 -5.96 -8.79 23.64
C ALA A 563 -5.40 -10.07 24.25
N ASP A 564 -5.77 -11.25 23.73
CA ASP A 564 -5.27 -12.53 24.25
C ASP A 564 -3.75 -12.69 24.09
N LEU A 565 -3.21 -12.22 22.95
CA LEU A 565 -1.78 -12.26 22.64
C LEU A 565 -0.95 -11.24 23.43
N SER A 566 -1.57 -10.16 23.92
CA SER A 566 -0.90 -9.07 24.61
C SER A 566 -0.58 -9.39 26.07
N LYS A 567 0.56 -8.90 26.56
CA LYS A 567 0.94 -8.93 27.98
C LYS A 567 2.06 -7.92 28.26
N HIS A 568 1.80 -6.97 29.14
CA HIS A 568 2.75 -5.92 29.53
C HIS A 568 3.97 -6.53 30.22
N TYR A 569 5.18 -6.20 29.75
CA TYR A 569 6.40 -6.86 30.24
C TYR A 569 6.70 -6.63 31.73
N ARG A 570 6.33 -5.47 32.29
CA ARG A 570 6.45 -5.17 33.74
C ARG A 570 5.25 -5.64 34.57
N THR A 571 4.04 -5.22 34.21
CA THR A 571 2.85 -5.40 35.05
C THR A 571 2.16 -6.74 34.83
N ASN A 572 2.49 -7.48 33.76
CA ASN A 572 1.80 -8.69 33.31
C ASN A 572 0.32 -8.48 32.91
N GLU A 573 -0.14 -7.24 32.82
CA GLU A 573 -1.51 -6.91 32.41
C GLU A 573 -1.70 -7.12 30.91
N LYS A 574 -2.88 -7.59 30.50
CA LYS A 574 -3.27 -7.64 29.08
C LYS A 574 -3.88 -6.32 28.63
N LEU A 575 -3.84 -6.04 27.33
CA LEU A 575 -4.69 -5.01 26.74
C LEU A 575 -6.16 -5.41 26.88
N SER A 576 -7.02 -4.42 27.16
CA SER A 576 -8.46 -4.63 27.12
C SER A 576 -8.94 -4.72 25.67
N LYS A 577 -10.08 -5.38 25.42
CA LYS A 577 -10.68 -5.48 24.07
C LYS A 577 -10.87 -4.09 23.42
N ASN A 578 -11.28 -3.09 24.21
CA ASN A 578 -11.46 -1.72 23.71
C ASN A 578 -10.13 -1.05 23.34
N LYS A 579 -9.09 -1.19 24.17
CA LYS A 579 -7.75 -0.67 23.85
C LYS A 579 -7.17 -1.37 22.61
N SER A 580 -7.35 -2.68 22.48
CA SER A 580 -6.99 -3.41 21.26
C SER A 580 -7.72 -2.88 20.04
N ALA A 581 -9.04 -2.66 20.12
CA ALA A 581 -9.82 -2.09 19.02
C ALA A 581 -9.31 -0.70 18.61
N ASN A 582 -9.11 0.21 19.56
CA ASN A 582 -8.54 1.54 19.31
C ASN A 582 -7.16 1.45 18.64
N PHE A 583 -6.28 0.57 19.13
CA PHE A 583 -4.97 0.35 18.54
C PHE A 583 -5.06 -0.14 17.09
N ILE A 584 -5.92 -1.12 16.81
CA ILE A 584 -6.16 -1.64 15.45
C ILE A 584 -6.71 -0.54 14.55
N HIS A 585 -7.68 0.26 15.03
CA HIS A 585 -8.24 1.36 14.27
C HIS A 585 -7.21 2.46 13.98
N ALA A 586 -6.38 2.83 14.95
CA ALA A 586 -5.30 3.78 14.77
C ALA A 586 -4.31 3.33 13.68
N ILE A 587 -3.94 2.04 13.66
CA ILE A 587 -3.07 1.48 12.62
C ILE A 587 -3.71 1.63 11.24
N ARG A 588 -4.97 1.21 11.09
CA ARG A 588 -5.70 1.25 9.82
C ARG A 588 -5.86 2.67 9.29
N GLU A 589 -6.19 3.61 10.16
CA GLU A 589 -6.35 5.03 9.82
C GLU A 589 -5.03 5.66 9.38
N MET A 590 -3.95 5.41 10.11
CA MET A 590 -2.61 5.87 9.74
C MET A 590 -2.15 5.33 8.38
N GLN A 591 -2.63 4.16 7.96
CA GLN A 591 -2.24 3.50 6.70
C GLN A 591 -3.03 3.98 5.47
N ILE A 592 -4.07 4.79 5.62
CA ILE A 592 -4.93 5.24 4.51
C ILE A 592 -4.14 5.90 3.37
N PRO A 593 -3.18 6.83 3.61
CA PRO A 593 -2.41 7.43 2.53
C PRO A 593 -1.64 6.40 1.68
N ALA A 594 -1.03 5.41 2.33
CA ALA A 594 -0.31 4.33 1.66
C ALA A 594 -1.26 3.41 0.88
N LEU A 595 -2.47 3.16 1.41
CA LEU A 595 -3.49 2.37 0.72
C LEU A 595 -3.98 3.09 -0.56
N VAL A 596 -4.26 4.40 -0.50
CA VAL A 596 -4.64 5.19 -1.69
C VAL A 596 -3.53 5.14 -2.74
N GLN A 597 -2.27 5.29 -2.33
CA GLN A 597 -1.13 5.17 -3.24
C GLN A 597 -1.05 3.76 -3.86
N ASN A 598 -1.33 2.70 -3.10
CA ASN A 598 -1.36 1.33 -3.60
C ASN A 598 -2.46 1.13 -4.67
N ILE A 599 -3.64 1.71 -4.47
CA ILE A 599 -4.75 1.64 -5.44
C ILE A 599 -4.39 2.44 -6.70
N LEU A 600 -3.84 3.65 -6.57
CA LEU A 600 -3.38 4.44 -7.73
C LEU A 600 -2.35 3.68 -8.55
N LEU A 601 -1.35 3.08 -7.89
CA LEU A 601 -0.30 2.34 -8.56
C LEU A 601 -0.84 1.06 -9.22
N SER A 602 -1.85 0.42 -8.61
CA SER A 602 -2.56 -0.70 -9.22
C SER A 602 -3.29 -0.28 -10.49
N GLU A 603 -4.05 0.82 -10.47
CA GLU A 603 -4.70 1.35 -11.68
C GLU A 603 -3.67 1.76 -12.75
N PHE A 604 -2.57 2.39 -12.33
CA PHE A 604 -1.48 2.77 -13.23
C PHE A 604 -0.86 1.57 -13.95
N ASP A 605 -0.52 0.50 -13.22
CA ASP A 605 0.04 -0.75 -13.78
C ASP A 605 -0.88 -1.36 -14.85
N LEU A 606 -2.19 -1.40 -14.59
CA LEU A 606 -3.18 -1.89 -15.56
C LEU A 606 -3.21 -1.01 -16.82
N LEU A 607 -3.26 0.32 -16.66
CA LEU A 607 -3.37 1.25 -17.78
C LEU A 607 -2.13 1.25 -18.68
N ILE A 608 -0.92 1.18 -18.11
CA ILE A 608 0.32 1.14 -18.91
C ILE A 608 0.49 -0.16 -19.71
N HIS A 609 -0.20 -1.23 -19.31
CA HIS A 609 -0.18 -2.53 -19.99
C HIS A 609 -1.39 -2.80 -20.87
N LYS A 610 -2.45 -1.99 -20.74
CA LYS A 610 -3.63 -2.01 -21.61
C LYS A 610 -3.37 -1.31 -22.95
N SER A 611 -2.61 -0.19 -22.97
CA SER A 611 -2.28 0.54 -24.19
C SER A 611 -0.99 1.35 -24.07
N SER A 612 -0.20 1.40 -25.15
CA SER A 612 0.99 2.26 -25.26
C SER A 612 0.73 3.59 -25.97
N MET A 613 -0.51 3.93 -26.32
CA MET A 613 -0.81 5.13 -27.12
C MET A 613 -0.59 6.43 -26.37
N LYS A 614 -0.82 6.42 -25.06
CA LYS A 614 -0.63 7.57 -24.18
C LYS A 614 0.72 7.50 -23.49
N PHE A 615 1.37 8.65 -23.37
CA PHE A 615 2.62 8.76 -22.63
C PHE A 615 2.41 8.41 -21.15
N TRP A 616 3.27 7.56 -20.57
CA TRP A 616 3.03 7.05 -19.20
C TRP A 616 2.89 8.15 -18.17
N PHE A 617 3.66 9.22 -18.32
CA PHE A 617 3.69 10.28 -17.33
C PHE A 617 2.38 11.07 -17.33
N ASP A 618 1.72 11.19 -18.48
CA ASP A 618 0.38 11.78 -18.55
C ASP A 618 -0.65 10.91 -17.84
N ILE A 619 -0.58 9.58 -18.01
CA ILE A 619 -1.42 8.64 -17.25
C ILE A 619 -1.19 8.84 -15.75
N TYR A 620 0.05 8.81 -15.30
CA TYR A 620 0.41 8.94 -13.88
C TYR A 620 -0.04 10.28 -13.29
N ARG A 621 0.19 11.38 -14.00
CA ARG A 621 -0.17 12.74 -13.56
C ARG A 621 -1.69 12.93 -13.47
N GLU A 622 -2.44 12.37 -14.40
CA GLU A 622 -3.91 12.40 -14.36
C GLU A 622 -4.46 11.56 -13.22
N LEU A 623 -3.95 10.34 -13.03
CA LEU A 623 -4.33 9.52 -11.87
C LEU A 623 -4.00 10.25 -10.56
N SER A 624 -2.82 10.88 -10.44
CA SER A 624 -2.46 11.63 -9.23
C SER A 624 -3.46 12.74 -8.90
N ARG A 625 -4.01 13.43 -9.92
CA ARG A 625 -5.08 14.43 -9.75
C ARG A 625 -6.42 13.84 -9.32
N GLN A 626 -6.71 12.60 -9.71
CA GLN A 626 -7.95 11.91 -9.36
C GLN A 626 -7.89 11.29 -7.97
N TYR A 627 -6.70 10.87 -7.51
CA TYR A 627 -6.53 10.15 -6.24
C TYR A 627 -6.19 11.03 -5.06
N PHE A 628 -5.47 12.13 -5.28
CA PHE A 628 -4.96 12.95 -4.21
C PHE A 628 -5.56 14.35 -4.23
N PRO A 629 -6.03 14.89 -3.08
CA PRO A 629 -6.55 16.26 -2.99
C PRO A 629 -5.57 17.35 -3.45
N TYR A 630 -4.26 17.11 -3.30
CA TYR A 630 -3.20 18.02 -3.74
C TYR A 630 -2.77 17.79 -5.20
N GLY A 631 -3.31 16.76 -5.88
CA GLY A 631 -2.95 16.37 -7.22
C GLY A 631 -1.51 15.87 -7.39
N TRP A 632 -0.86 16.27 -8.48
CA TRP A 632 0.54 15.91 -8.76
C TRP A 632 1.49 17.04 -8.35
N GLU A 633 2.60 16.69 -7.70
CA GLU A 633 3.62 17.63 -7.26
C GLU A 633 4.90 17.53 -8.10
N LYS A 634 5.55 18.68 -8.36
CA LYS A 634 6.80 18.72 -9.13
C LYS A 634 7.89 17.90 -8.42
N GLY A 635 8.53 17.00 -9.16
CA GLY A 635 9.53 16.06 -8.65
C GLY A 635 8.97 14.68 -8.33
N ASP A 636 7.65 14.47 -8.43
CA ASP A 636 7.05 13.15 -8.30
C ASP A 636 7.15 12.37 -9.62
N TYR A 637 8.21 11.58 -9.72
CA TYR A 637 8.49 10.67 -10.84
C TYR A 637 8.57 9.23 -10.35
N LEU A 638 7.79 8.86 -9.34
CA LEU A 638 7.85 7.54 -8.70
C LEU A 638 7.88 6.35 -9.69
N PRO A 639 7.11 6.32 -10.80
CA PRO A 639 7.20 5.24 -11.77
C PRO A 639 8.59 5.04 -12.39
N CYS A 640 9.44 6.08 -12.43
CA CYS A 640 10.82 5.98 -12.92
C CYS A 640 11.75 5.22 -11.96
N ASN A 641 11.38 5.03 -10.70
CA ASN A 641 12.19 4.32 -9.71
C ASN A 641 11.46 3.17 -9.00
N SER A 642 10.27 2.79 -9.49
CA SER A 642 9.45 1.72 -8.90
C SER A 642 9.63 0.39 -9.62
N SER A 643 9.65 -0.71 -8.83
CA SER A 643 9.66 -2.07 -9.36
C SER A 643 8.40 -2.43 -10.15
N ILE A 644 7.30 -1.68 -9.96
CA ILE A 644 6.02 -1.88 -10.67
C ILE A 644 6.19 -1.95 -12.19
N VAL A 645 7.12 -1.18 -12.74
CA VAL A 645 7.34 -1.14 -14.18
C VAL A 645 8.15 -2.34 -14.65
N VAL A 646 9.18 -2.74 -13.92
CA VAL A 646 10.25 -3.62 -14.42
C VAL A 646 10.24 -5.04 -13.87
N ASP A 647 9.47 -5.30 -12.81
CA ASP A 647 9.36 -6.63 -12.26
C ASP A 647 8.32 -7.43 -13.05
N GLU A 648 8.78 -8.49 -13.72
CA GLU A 648 7.94 -9.36 -14.55
C GLU A 648 6.91 -10.12 -13.72
N GLN A 649 7.19 -10.38 -12.44
CA GLN A 649 6.21 -11.02 -11.54
C GLN A 649 5.14 -10.04 -11.07
N ILE A 650 5.33 -8.73 -11.28
CA ILE A 650 4.45 -7.67 -10.81
C ILE A 650 3.67 -7.03 -11.95
N ALA A 651 4.23 -6.96 -13.15
CA ALA A 651 3.60 -6.29 -14.28
C ALA A 651 2.20 -6.84 -14.57
N SER A 652 1.22 -5.95 -14.70
CA SER A 652 -0.22 -6.28 -14.79
C SER A 652 -0.74 -7.09 -13.60
N SER A 653 -0.15 -6.92 -12.41
CA SER A 653 -0.44 -7.71 -11.19
C SER A 653 -0.03 -6.97 -9.91
N TYR A 654 0.18 -5.65 -9.96
CA TYR A 654 0.44 -4.85 -8.74
C TYR A 654 -0.76 -4.87 -7.78
N TYR A 655 -1.98 -4.98 -8.34
CA TYR A 655 -3.25 -5.12 -7.62
C TYR A 655 -3.36 -6.37 -6.73
N ARG A 656 -2.42 -7.33 -6.84
CA ARG A 656 -2.46 -8.60 -6.08
C ARG A 656 -2.60 -8.43 -4.58
N GLN A 657 -2.02 -7.37 -4.02
CA GLN A 657 -2.16 -7.08 -2.60
C GLN A 657 -3.61 -6.74 -2.26
N LEU A 658 -4.28 -5.94 -3.10
CA LEU A 658 -5.66 -5.53 -2.90
C LEU A 658 -6.61 -6.72 -3.02
N ILE A 659 -6.46 -7.57 -4.04
CA ILE A 659 -7.33 -8.74 -4.23
C ILE A 659 -7.14 -9.77 -3.13
N SER A 660 -5.88 -10.07 -2.76
CA SER A 660 -5.59 -10.95 -1.63
C SER A 660 -6.20 -10.44 -0.32
N ASP A 661 -6.13 -9.12 -0.08
CA ASP A 661 -6.69 -8.48 1.10
C ASP A 661 -8.22 -8.45 1.08
N ILE A 662 -8.83 -8.22 -0.09
CA ILE A 662 -10.29 -8.29 -0.27
C ILE A 662 -10.80 -9.68 0.07
N ILE A 663 -10.17 -10.73 -0.48
CA ILE A 663 -10.56 -12.11 -0.21
C ILE A 663 -10.39 -12.41 1.28
N ALA A 664 -9.24 -12.07 1.87
CA ALA A 664 -9.01 -12.29 3.30
C ALA A 664 -10.03 -11.57 4.19
N CYS A 665 -10.35 -10.30 3.89
CA CYS A 665 -11.38 -9.54 4.59
C CYS A 665 -12.74 -10.22 4.51
N ASP A 666 -13.11 -10.69 3.32
CA ASP A 666 -14.40 -11.34 3.08
C ASP A 666 -14.51 -12.70 3.79
N LEU A 667 -13.43 -13.50 3.79
CA LEU A 667 -13.37 -14.74 4.57
C LEU A 667 -13.48 -14.48 6.07
N ILE A 668 -12.80 -13.45 6.60
CA ILE A 668 -12.88 -13.06 8.02
C ILE A 668 -14.25 -12.46 8.35
N ASN A 669 -14.95 -11.87 7.40
CA ASN A 669 -16.30 -11.39 7.64
C ASN A 669 -17.29 -12.54 7.89
N ASP A 670 -17.07 -13.72 7.29
CA ASP A 670 -17.93 -14.90 7.46
C ASP A 670 -17.97 -15.41 8.93
N ILE A 671 -16.93 -15.17 9.74
CA ILE A 671 -16.96 -15.57 11.16
C ILE A 671 -17.83 -14.64 12.01
N GLY A 672 -18.11 -13.41 11.57
CA GLY A 672 -18.84 -12.41 12.34
C GLY A 672 -18.03 -11.76 13.47
N GLU A 673 -18.33 -10.50 13.74
CA GLU A 673 -17.62 -9.69 14.77
C GLU A 673 -17.95 -10.10 16.21
N ASN A 674 -19.13 -10.70 16.43
CA ASN A 674 -19.63 -11.07 17.76
C ASN A 674 -19.19 -12.47 18.22
N THR A 675 -18.66 -13.28 17.30
CA THR A 675 -18.21 -14.64 17.62
C THR A 675 -17.04 -14.59 18.57
N GLN A 676 -17.19 -15.24 19.74
CA GLN A 676 -16.17 -15.21 20.79
C GLN A 676 -14.96 -16.07 20.43
N LEU A 677 -13.76 -15.56 20.74
CA LEU A 677 -12.51 -16.32 20.68
C LEU A 677 -12.63 -17.65 21.46
N ASN A 678 -12.06 -18.72 20.89
CA ASN A 678 -12.11 -20.10 21.41
C ASN A 678 -13.52 -20.74 21.48
N SER A 679 -14.58 -20.06 21.00
CA SER A 679 -15.88 -20.74 20.83
C SER A 679 -15.76 -21.88 19.82
N ALA A 680 -16.61 -22.89 19.93
CA ALA A 680 -16.62 -24.02 18.99
C ALA A 680 -16.80 -23.54 17.54
N GLU A 681 -17.61 -22.51 17.32
CA GLU A 681 -17.80 -21.86 16.02
C GLU A 681 -16.50 -21.25 15.49
N PHE A 682 -15.78 -20.49 16.33
CA PHE A 682 -14.51 -19.87 15.95
C PHE A 682 -13.43 -20.89 15.60
N VAL A 683 -13.30 -21.92 16.44
CA VAL A 683 -12.34 -23.01 16.22
C VAL A 683 -12.68 -23.80 14.96
N ASN A 684 -13.96 -24.12 14.74
CA ASN A 684 -14.40 -24.82 13.52
C ASN A 684 -14.14 -24.01 12.25
N PHE A 685 -14.30 -22.68 12.29
CA PHE A 685 -13.93 -21.80 11.19
C PHE A 685 -12.42 -21.88 10.87
N CYS A 686 -11.56 -21.83 11.90
CA CYS A 686 -10.10 -21.93 11.72
C CYS A 686 -9.69 -23.31 11.18
N LYS A 687 -10.28 -24.40 11.71
CA LYS A 687 -10.04 -25.77 11.21
C LYS A 687 -10.52 -25.94 9.76
N LYS A 688 -11.66 -25.35 9.40
CA LYS A 688 -12.14 -25.31 8.02
C LYS A 688 -11.15 -24.56 7.12
N PHE A 689 -10.56 -23.46 7.58
CA PHE A 689 -9.56 -22.71 6.81
C PHE A 689 -8.28 -23.54 6.62
N LYS A 690 -7.81 -24.23 7.67
CA LYS A 690 -6.70 -25.19 7.56
C LYS A 690 -6.98 -26.23 6.47
N ASN A 691 -8.14 -26.87 6.53
CA ASN A 691 -8.47 -27.97 5.62
C ASN A 691 -8.70 -27.52 4.16
N CYS A 692 -9.27 -26.33 3.95
CA CYS A 692 -9.56 -25.83 2.59
C CYS A 692 -8.38 -25.09 1.95
N TYR A 693 -7.60 -24.33 2.72
CA TYR A 693 -6.52 -23.48 2.20
C TYR A 693 -5.14 -24.03 2.57
N LEU A 694 -4.81 -24.14 3.86
CA LEU A 694 -3.43 -24.43 4.30
C LEU A 694 -2.93 -25.81 3.85
N LEU A 695 -3.79 -26.83 3.84
CA LEU A 695 -3.41 -28.17 3.36
C LEU A 695 -3.34 -28.27 1.83
N ALA A 696 -4.09 -27.45 1.10
CA ALA A 696 -4.17 -27.50 -0.36
C ALA A 696 -3.05 -26.69 -1.04
N ASP A 697 -2.78 -25.46 -0.59
CA ASP A 697 -1.79 -24.55 -1.19
C ASP A 697 -1.94 -24.45 -2.73
N GLY A 698 -0.93 -24.84 -3.52
CA GLY A 698 -1.00 -24.86 -4.99
C GLY A 698 -1.77 -26.04 -5.60
N SER A 699 -2.35 -26.94 -4.79
CA SER A 699 -2.98 -28.17 -5.27
C SER A 699 -4.44 -28.02 -5.73
N MET A 700 -5.00 -26.81 -5.66
CA MET A 700 -6.35 -26.46 -6.12
C MET A 700 -6.35 -25.00 -6.60
N LYS A 701 -7.26 -24.63 -7.51
CA LYS A 701 -7.36 -23.23 -7.96
C LYS A 701 -7.96 -22.35 -6.86
N GLN A 702 -7.47 -21.11 -6.71
CA GLN A 702 -7.92 -20.24 -5.61
C GLN A 702 -9.42 -19.95 -5.64
N LEU A 703 -10.02 -19.78 -6.83
CA LEU A 703 -11.47 -19.56 -6.94
C LEU A 703 -12.28 -20.78 -6.46
N GLU A 704 -11.79 -22.00 -6.70
CA GLU A 704 -12.42 -23.23 -6.24
C GLU A 704 -12.27 -23.40 -4.72
N MET A 705 -11.12 -23.04 -4.15
CA MET A 705 -10.94 -22.98 -2.68
C MET A 705 -11.91 -21.97 -2.06
N TYR A 706 -12.01 -20.78 -2.65
CA TYR A 706 -12.92 -19.73 -2.20
C TYR A 706 -14.38 -20.21 -2.22
N ARG A 707 -14.86 -20.77 -3.34
CA ARG A 707 -16.21 -21.37 -3.43
C ARG A 707 -16.42 -22.47 -2.41
N SER A 708 -15.43 -23.33 -2.21
CA SER A 708 -15.50 -24.44 -1.26
C SER A 708 -15.63 -23.95 0.19
N PHE A 709 -14.92 -22.87 0.53
CA PHE A 709 -14.93 -22.28 1.86
C PHE A 709 -16.14 -21.36 2.07
N ALA A 710 -16.27 -20.29 1.29
CA ALA A 710 -17.25 -19.21 1.48
C ALA A 710 -18.66 -19.58 0.99
N LYS A 711 -18.80 -20.66 0.21
CA LYS A 711 -20.06 -21.09 -0.42
C LYS A 711 -20.69 -20.00 -1.30
N ARG A 712 -19.85 -19.18 -1.94
CA ARG A 712 -20.21 -18.06 -2.81
C ARG A 712 -19.36 -18.08 -4.09
N GLU A 713 -19.85 -17.46 -5.15
CA GLU A 713 -19.19 -17.45 -6.47
C GLU A 713 -17.98 -16.50 -6.54
N SER A 714 -18.04 -15.35 -5.86
CA SER A 714 -16.99 -14.33 -5.88
C SER A 714 -16.85 -13.61 -4.54
N PRO A 715 -15.67 -13.00 -4.25
CA PRO A 715 -15.43 -12.23 -3.05
C PRO A 715 -16.14 -10.86 -3.07
N SER A 716 -16.60 -10.41 -1.91
CA SER A 716 -17.21 -9.09 -1.72
C SER A 716 -16.19 -8.03 -1.32
N VAL A 717 -16.20 -6.89 -2.00
CA VAL A 717 -15.35 -5.73 -1.67
C VAL A 717 -15.80 -5.03 -0.38
N ASN A 718 -17.05 -5.21 0.04
CA ASN A 718 -17.63 -4.49 1.19
C ASN A 718 -16.91 -4.79 2.51
N ALA A 719 -16.53 -6.04 2.74
CA ALA A 719 -15.78 -6.43 3.94
C ALA A 719 -14.44 -5.69 4.03
N PHE A 720 -13.74 -5.57 2.90
CA PHE A 720 -12.50 -4.80 2.80
C PHE A 720 -12.74 -3.31 3.09
N LEU A 721 -13.75 -2.70 2.49
CA LEU A 721 -14.04 -1.28 2.69
C LEU A 721 -14.35 -0.96 4.16
N ASN A 722 -15.07 -1.85 4.85
CA ASN A 722 -15.37 -1.72 6.28
C ASN A 722 -14.11 -1.93 7.14
N LEU A 723 -13.42 -3.06 6.97
CA LEU A 723 -12.24 -3.39 7.78
C LEU A 723 -11.10 -2.40 7.57
N ARG A 724 -10.89 -1.90 6.35
CA ARG A 724 -9.89 -0.87 6.04
C ARG A 724 -10.36 0.57 6.29
N ARG A 725 -11.51 0.78 6.95
CA ARG A 725 -12.01 2.10 7.37
C ARG A 725 -12.19 3.07 6.19
N LEU A 726 -12.50 2.54 5.00
CA LEU A 726 -12.81 3.34 3.80
C LEU A 726 -14.29 3.74 3.73
N LEU A 727 -15.13 3.17 4.59
CA LEU A 727 -16.53 3.56 4.77
C LEU A 727 -16.78 4.02 6.20
N THR A 728 -17.60 5.05 6.34
CA THR A 728 -18.16 5.47 7.63
C THR A 728 -19.48 4.74 7.82
N LEU A 729 -19.46 3.66 8.59
CA LEU A 729 -20.69 2.94 8.97
C LEU A 729 -21.37 3.69 10.11
N ILE A 730 -22.57 4.20 9.87
CA ILE A 730 -23.43 4.78 10.92
C ILE A 730 -24.53 3.75 11.21
N GLN A 731 -24.47 3.11 12.39
CA GLN A 731 -25.47 2.13 12.81
C GLN A 731 -25.84 2.29 14.29
N PRO A 732 -27.14 2.46 14.63
CA PRO A 732 -28.25 2.71 13.70
C PRO A 732 -28.12 4.10 13.05
N ALA A 733 -28.33 4.19 11.74
CA ALA A 733 -28.51 5.46 11.08
C ALA A 733 -29.81 6.11 11.58
N SER A 734 -29.77 7.40 11.87
CA SER A 734 -30.98 8.19 12.15
C SER A 734 -31.42 8.88 10.86
N GLU A 735 -32.66 9.35 10.80
CA GLU A 735 -33.16 10.11 9.64
C GLU A 735 -32.29 11.35 9.37
N GLN A 736 -31.77 11.99 10.43
CA GLN A 736 -30.84 13.11 10.32
C GLN A 736 -29.49 12.70 9.71
N HIS A 737 -29.01 11.49 10.01
CA HIS A 737 -27.80 10.96 9.38
C HIS A 737 -28.03 10.71 7.88
N ILE A 738 -29.18 10.15 7.50
CA ILE A 738 -29.54 9.94 6.09
C ILE A 738 -29.63 11.29 5.37
N GLN A 739 -30.41 12.23 5.90
CA GLN A 739 -30.61 13.56 5.30
C GLN A 739 -29.29 14.34 5.15
N LYS A 740 -28.39 14.27 6.14
CA LYS A 740 -27.09 14.97 6.08
C LYS A 740 -26.19 14.48 4.95
N TRP A 741 -26.27 13.18 4.61
CA TRP A 741 -25.30 12.52 3.72
C TRP A 741 -25.87 12.14 2.35
N SER A 742 -27.17 12.37 2.10
CA SER A 742 -27.79 12.24 0.79
C SER A 742 -27.35 13.37 -0.16
N GLU A 743 -27.17 13.06 -1.44
CA GLU A 743 -27.01 14.09 -2.48
C GLU A 743 -28.33 14.87 -2.61
N GLU A 744 -28.26 16.21 -2.57
CA GLU A 744 -29.43 17.07 -2.65
C GLU A 744 -29.33 18.01 -3.85
N GLU A 745 -30.36 18.00 -4.69
CA GLU A 745 -30.54 18.99 -5.76
C GLU A 745 -30.69 20.40 -5.18
N ARG A 746 -30.27 21.41 -5.95
CA ARG A 746 -30.38 22.83 -5.58
C ARG A 746 -31.22 23.59 -6.59
N TRP A 747 -32.07 24.46 -6.08
CA TRP A 747 -33.02 25.25 -6.85
C TRP A 747 -32.66 26.73 -6.78
N MET A 748 -32.70 27.42 -7.91
CA MET A 748 -32.58 28.88 -7.96
C MET A 748 -33.96 29.50 -7.74
N VAL A 749 -34.11 30.29 -6.69
CA VAL A 749 -35.37 30.94 -6.31
C VAL A 749 -35.32 32.41 -6.70
N SER A 750 -36.44 32.92 -7.20
CA SER A 750 -36.64 34.35 -7.49
C SER A 750 -37.78 34.86 -6.60
N GLU A 751 -37.46 35.64 -5.59
CA GLU A 751 -38.40 36.12 -4.58
C GLU A 751 -38.69 37.60 -4.79
N THR A 752 -39.94 37.94 -5.12
CA THR A 752 -40.40 39.32 -5.22
C THR A 752 -40.62 39.96 -3.85
N ALA A 753 -40.88 41.27 -3.80
CA ALA A 753 -41.23 41.94 -2.56
C ALA A 753 -42.55 41.45 -1.95
N ASP A 754 -43.47 40.99 -2.79
CA ASP A 754 -44.73 40.40 -2.35
C ASP A 754 -44.48 39.00 -1.78
N ASP A 755 -43.72 38.15 -2.47
CA ASP A 755 -43.35 36.81 -1.97
C ASP A 755 -42.63 36.90 -0.62
N TYR A 756 -41.75 37.87 -0.44
CA TYR A 756 -41.11 38.08 0.86
C TYR A 756 -42.15 38.38 1.95
N ARG A 757 -43.11 39.28 1.69
CA ARG A 757 -44.13 39.67 2.69
C ARG A 757 -45.13 38.56 2.98
N SER A 758 -45.57 37.84 1.96
CA SER A 758 -46.61 36.81 2.09
C SER A 758 -46.06 35.45 2.50
N ILE A 759 -44.83 35.11 2.14
CA ILE A 759 -44.27 33.76 2.34
C ILE A 759 -43.05 33.82 3.28
N THR A 760 -41.96 34.44 2.84
CA THR A 760 -40.67 34.34 3.55
C THR A 760 -40.70 34.98 4.93
N LEU A 761 -41.31 36.16 5.08
CA LEU A 761 -41.44 36.85 6.36
C LEU A 761 -42.30 36.04 7.33
N GLN A 762 -43.42 35.47 6.84
CA GLN A 762 -44.25 34.59 7.65
C GLN A 762 -43.50 33.32 8.07
N TYR A 763 -42.70 32.74 7.16
CA TYR A 763 -41.85 31.60 7.46
C TYR A 763 -40.83 31.93 8.56
N ILE A 764 -40.15 33.08 8.46
CA ILE A 764 -39.19 33.55 9.46
C ILE A 764 -39.86 33.76 10.82
N GLU A 765 -41.06 34.36 10.84
CA GLU A 765 -41.82 34.60 12.07
C GLU A 765 -42.30 33.30 12.72
N LYS A 766 -42.71 32.31 11.91
CA LYS A 766 -43.16 30.99 12.36
C LYS A 766 -42.01 30.11 12.87
N HIS A 767 -40.83 30.20 12.27
CA HIS A 767 -39.66 29.37 12.58
C HIS A 767 -38.57 30.15 13.33
N LYS A 768 -38.98 31.08 14.20
CA LYS A 768 -38.07 31.98 14.91
C LYS A 768 -37.03 31.20 15.73
N LEU A 769 -35.79 31.18 15.25
CA LEU A 769 -34.65 30.62 15.98
C LEU A 769 -34.40 31.43 17.25
N SER A 770 -33.99 30.78 18.33
CA SER A 770 -33.56 31.48 19.54
C SER A 770 -32.31 32.31 19.24
N LEU A 771 -32.46 33.64 19.32
CA LEU A 771 -31.35 34.59 19.20
C LEU A 771 -30.61 34.82 20.52
N GLN A 772 -30.91 34.04 21.56
CA GLN A 772 -30.29 34.23 22.88
C GLN A 772 -28.76 34.18 22.83
N TRP A 773 -28.19 33.34 21.97
CA TRP A 773 -26.73 33.29 21.80
C TRP A 773 -26.19 34.57 21.14
N VAL A 774 -26.90 35.14 20.15
CA VAL A 774 -26.54 36.42 19.52
C VAL A 774 -26.58 37.53 20.56
N GLN A 775 -27.65 37.55 21.36
CA GLN A 775 -27.82 38.48 22.47
C GLN A 775 -26.67 38.35 23.47
N ASN A 776 -26.29 37.14 23.86
CA ASN A 776 -25.17 36.90 24.77
C ASN A 776 -23.81 37.37 24.19
N VAL A 777 -23.59 37.23 22.89
CA VAL A 777 -22.39 37.75 22.21
C VAL A 777 -22.39 39.27 22.18
N LEU A 778 -23.54 39.89 21.87
CA LEU A 778 -23.70 41.35 21.88
C LEU A 778 -23.56 41.92 23.30
N ASP A 779 -24.06 41.24 24.31
CA ASP A 779 -23.98 41.67 25.72
C ASP A 779 -22.63 41.33 26.37
N GLY A 780 -21.75 40.61 25.65
CA GLY A 780 -20.42 40.22 26.12
C GLY A 780 -20.43 39.13 27.19
N THR A 781 -21.54 38.41 27.37
CA THR A 781 -21.69 37.31 28.34
C THR A 781 -21.31 35.94 27.76
N ALA A 782 -21.08 35.86 26.43
CA ALA A 782 -20.56 34.68 25.74
C ALA A 782 -19.54 35.08 24.66
N GLU A 783 -18.57 34.20 24.37
CA GLU A 783 -17.51 34.41 23.35
C GLU A 783 -16.67 35.70 23.53
N SER A 784 -16.67 36.28 24.74
CA SER A 784 -16.05 37.59 25.02
C SER A 784 -14.55 37.63 24.71
N GLU A 785 -13.84 36.52 24.89
CA GLU A 785 -12.41 36.41 24.57
C GLU A 785 -12.12 36.42 23.05
N ARG A 786 -13.12 36.10 22.22
CA ARG A 786 -12.99 36.06 20.75
C ARG A 786 -13.41 37.35 20.09
N ILE A 787 -13.99 38.30 20.82
CA ILE A 787 -14.42 39.58 20.25
C ILE A 787 -13.19 40.38 19.77
N VAL A 788 -13.24 40.78 18.49
CA VAL A 788 -12.19 41.56 17.83
C VAL A 788 -12.37 43.04 18.13
N TYR A 789 -13.62 43.51 18.05
CA TYR A 789 -14.02 44.89 18.30
C TYR A 789 -15.45 44.91 18.81
N ASN A 790 -15.73 45.82 19.74
CA ASN A 790 -17.05 45.99 20.32
C ASN A 790 -17.40 47.48 20.36
N ASP A 791 -18.43 47.87 19.62
CA ASP A 791 -19.02 49.20 19.65
C ASP A 791 -20.35 49.12 20.42
N PRO A 792 -20.46 49.74 21.62
CA PRO A 792 -21.63 49.58 22.49
C PRO A 792 -22.86 50.40 22.05
N ASP A 793 -22.75 51.24 21.01
CA ASP A 793 -23.88 52.07 20.59
C ASP A 793 -25.10 51.23 20.15
N PRO A 794 -26.31 51.48 20.70
CA PRO A 794 -27.48 50.64 20.43
C PRO A 794 -28.02 50.76 19.00
N GLU A 795 -27.77 51.89 18.32
CA GLU A 795 -28.35 52.21 17.00
C GLU A 795 -27.36 52.00 15.87
N VAL A 796 -26.09 52.38 16.06
CA VAL A 796 -25.04 52.29 15.04
C VAL A 796 -23.90 51.33 15.40
N GLY A 797 -23.93 50.75 16.60
CA GLY A 797 -22.89 49.84 17.11
C GLY A 797 -23.05 48.39 16.67
N PHE A 798 -22.00 47.61 16.90
CA PHE A 798 -21.84 46.23 16.43
C PHE A 798 -20.75 45.49 17.21
N VAL A 799 -20.75 44.17 17.10
CA VAL A 799 -19.65 43.31 17.57
C VAL A 799 -18.99 42.65 16.37
N LEU A 800 -17.67 42.78 16.25
CA LEU A 800 -16.84 42.08 15.27
C LEU A 800 -16.22 40.86 15.94
N ALA A 801 -16.50 39.65 15.43
CA ALA A 801 -15.96 38.41 15.97
C ALA A 801 -15.55 37.43 14.86
N PRO A 802 -14.59 36.52 15.10
CA PRO A 802 -14.26 35.45 14.18
C PRO A 802 -15.45 34.52 13.97
N SER A 803 -15.70 34.21 12.70
CA SER A 803 -16.61 33.14 12.33
C SER A 803 -16.09 31.79 12.86
N LEU A 804 -16.97 30.81 13.09
CA LEU A 804 -16.56 29.43 13.39
C LEU A 804 -15.70 28.81 12.28
N ARG A 805 -15.67 29.42 11.09
CA ARG A 805 -14.84 29.03 9.95
C ARG A 805 -13.39 29.49 10.06
N TRP A 806 -13.08 30.40 10.98
CA TRP A 806 -11.73 30.93 11.15
C TRP A 806 -11.28 30.85 12.60
N ASP A 807 -10.13 30.21 12.80
CA ASP A 807 -9.52 29.97 14.12
C ASP A 807 -8.71 31.18 14.63
N GLY A 808 -8.73 32.30 13.91
CA GLY A 808 -7.99 33.52 14.24
C GLY A 808 -6.49 33.45 13.96
N LYS A 809 -6.01 32.37 13.32
CA LYS A 809 -4.58 32.16 13.06
C LYS A 809 -4.20 32.65 11.67
N ASP A 810 -4.61 31.97 10.60
CA ASP A 810 -4.19 32.34 9.24
C ASP A 810 -4.95 33.57 8.71
N VAL A 811 -4.23 34.68 8.54
CA VAL A 811 -4.77 35.92 7.99
C VAL A 811 -5.26 35.74 6.54
N ASN A 812 -4.72 34.80 5.77
CA ASN A 812 -5.21 34.53 4.41
C ASN A 812 -6.58 33.84 4.39
N GLN A 813 -6.97 33.22 5.51
CA GLN A 813 -8.27 32.60 5.77
C GLN A 813 -9.13 33.48 6.69
N LEU A 814 -8.76 34.75 6.86
CA LEU A 814 -9.48 35.67 7.72
C LEU A 814 -10.96 35.65 7.36
N TYR A 815 -11.78 35.34 8.36
CA TYR A 815 -13.23 35.31 8.26
C TYR A 815 -13.83 35.88 9.54
N LEU A 816 -14.22 37.14 9.48
CA LEU A 816 -14.88 37.85 10.56
C LEU A 816 -16.33 38.11 10.19
N THR A 817 -17.17 38.20 11.22
CA THR A 817 -18.58 38.59 11.10
C THR A 817 -18.83 39.77 12.03
N ALA A 818 -19.36 40.85 11.47
CA ALA A 818 -19.88 41.99 12.22
C ALA A 818 -21.38 41.79 12.46
N ILE A 819 -21.77 41.66 13.72
CA ILE A 819 -23.15 41.47 14.17
C ILE A 819 -23.68 42.82 14.65
N CYS A 820 -24.71 43.35 13.99
CA CYS A 820 -25.31 44.63 14.35
C CYS A 820 -26.01 44.56 15.72
N ARG A 821 -25.95 45.63 16.53
CA ARG A 821 -26.70 45.69 17.80
C ARG A 821 -28.19 45.93 17.62
N ARG A 822 -28.55 46.67 16.57
CA ARG A 822 -29.92 47.01 16.22
C ARG A 822 -30.73 45.75 15.89
N GLN A 823 -31.70 45.43 16.74
CA GLN A 823 -32.41 44.13 16.78
C GLN A 823 -33.52 43.98 15.72
N ASN A 824 -33.98 45.07 15.11
CA ASN A 824 -35.11 45.04 14.18
C ASN A 824 -34.73 44.73 12.73
N LEU A 825 -33.46 44.37 12.46
CA LEU A 825 -32.94 44.09 11.13
C LEU A 825 -32.72 42.58 10.94
N LYS A 826 -33.61 41.95 10.17
CA LYS A 826 -33.55 40.50 9.91
C LYS A 826 -32.68 40.17 8.71
N SER A 827 -32.77 40.97 7.64
CA SER A 827 -32.06 40.75 6.38
C SER A 827 -31.84 42.05 5.59
N LEU A 828 -31.31 41.92 4.37
CA LEU A 828 -31.19 43.06 3.43
C LEU A 828 -32.52 43.76 3.15
N ARG A 829 -33.66 43.06 3.25
CA ARG A 829 -35.01 43.64 3.02
C ARG A 829 -35.36 44.74 4.00
N ASP A 830 -34.75 44.75 5.18
CA ASP A 830 -35.03 45.73 6.24
C ASP A 830 -34.15 46.97 6.14
N LEU A 831 -33.08 46.92 5.32
CA LEU A 831 -32.18 48.06 5.15
C LEU A 831 -32.84 49.20 4.38
N ARG A 832 -32.48 50.43 4.76
CA ARG A 832 -33.00 51.72 4.29
C ARG A 832 -31.88 52.77 4.32
N ALA A 833 -32.08 53.92 3.68
CA ALA A 833 -31.10 55.00 3.70
C ALA A 833 -30.77 55.48 5.13
N GLU A 834 -31.72 55.40 6.08
CA GLU A 834 -31.48 55.73 7.49
C GLU A 834 -30.46 54.81 8.18
N HIS A 835 -30.18 53.63 7.63
CA HIS A 835 -29.20 52.68 8.17
C HIS A 835 -27.78 52.93 7.63
N LEU A 836 -27.60 53.84 6.68
CA LEU A 836 -26.29 54.17 6.11
C LEU A 836 -25.24 54.59 7.16
N PRO A 837 -25.58 55.38 8.21
CA PRO A 837 -24.62 55.69 9.28
C PRO A 837 -24.11 54.44 10.01
N MET A 838 -25.00 53.47 10.33
CA MET A 838 -24.61 52.20 10.95
C MET A 838 -23.68 51.39 10.02
N LEU A 839 -24.04 51.26 8.74
CA LEU A 839 -23.22 50.53 7.75
C LEU A 839 -21.83 51.15 7.60
N GLN A 840 -21.76 52.48 7.51
CA GLN A 840 -20.51 53.22 7.43
C GLN A 840 -19.67 53.07 8.70
N ASN A 841 -20.29 53.07 9.88
CA ASN A 841 -19.60 52.83 11.15
C ASN A 841 -19.00 51.42 11.17
N ILE A 842 -19.80 50.38 10.83
CA ILE A 842 -19.33 48.99 10.76
C ILE A 842 -18.15 48.86 9.80
N PHE A 843 -18.26 49.40 8.59
CA PHE A 843 -17.20 49.32 7.59
C PHE A 843 -15.92 50.02 8.05
N THR A 844 -16.04 51.26 8.53
CA THR A 844 -14.87 52.08 8.90
C THR A 844 -14.15 51.46 10.10
N LYS A 845 -14.89 51.15 11.17
CA LYS A 845 -14.30 50.58 12.38
C LYS A 845 -13.75 49.19 12.16
N SER A 846 -14.44 48.34 11.38
CA SER A 846 -13.96 46.99 11.09
C SER A 846 -12.71 47.01 10.22
N THR A 847 -12.67 47.81 9.15
CA THR A 847 -11.49 47.84 8.26
C THR A 847 -10.26 48.39 8.96
N VAL A 848 -10.41 49.46 9.76
CA VAL A 848 -9.33 49.98 10.63
C VAL A 848 -8.87 48.91 11.62
N THR A 849 -9.80 48.28 12.36
CA THR A 849 -9.45 47.24 13.33
C THR A 849 -8.74 46.05 12.65
N ILE A 850 -9.21 45.63 11.47
CA ILE A 850 -8.64 44.50 10.74
C ILE A 850 -7.24 44.82 10.25
N GLU A 851 -7.02 46.04 9.75
CA GLU A 851 -5.70 46.50 9.32
C GLU A 851 -4.73 46.61 10.50
N GLU A 852 -5.17 47.19 11.62
CA GLU A 852 -4.36 47.33 12.84
C GLU A 852 -4.01 45.98 13.48
N ARG A 853 -4.98 45.06 13.57
CA ARG A 853 -4.84 43.80 14.31
C ARG A 853 -4.29 42.66 13.47
N TYR A 854 -4.59 42.62 12.17
CA TYR A 854 -4.25 41.51 11.28
C TYR A 854 -3.41 41.93 10.08
N GLY A 855 -3.13 43.22 9.88
CA GLY A 855 -2.30 43.71 8.77
C GLY A 855 -2.93 43.51 7.39
N VAL A 856 -4.26 43.36 7.31
CA VAL A 856 -4.98 43.21 6.04
C VAL A 856 -5.56 44.54 5.61
N PRO A 857 -5.04 45.18 4.54
CA PRO A 857 -5.61 46.42 4.03
C PRO A 857 -6.98 46.15 3.39
N VAL A 858 -7.84 47.17 3.38
CA VAL A 858 -9.22 47.08 2.87
C VAL A 858 -9.32 46.54 1.44
N ASN A 859 -8.34 46.82 0.58
CA ASN A 859 -8.30 46.34 -0.81
C ASN A 859 -7.97 44.83 -0.94
N ARG A 860 -7.72 44.14 0.18
CA ARG A 860 -7.58 42.68 0.26
C ARG A 860 -8.75 42.00 0.97
N LEU A 861 -9.79 42.74 1.32
CA LEU A 861 -11.00 42.22 1.92
C LEU A 861 -12.12 42.08 0.89
N CYS A 862 -12.84 40.96 0.97
CA CYS A 862 -14.15 40.80 0.37
C CYS A 862 -15.19 41.00 1.47
N ILE A 863 -16.03 42.03 1.33
CA ILE A 863 -16.99 42.43 2.35
C ILE A 863 -18.40 42.30 1.77
N PHE A 864 -19.24 41.48 2.39
CA PHE A 864 -20.54 41.12 1.83
C PHE A 864 -21.58 40.75 2.89
N PHE A 865 -22.84 40.79 2.48
CA PHE A 865 -24.00 40.33 3.22
C PHE A 865 -24.48 38.98 2.68
N HIS A 866 -25.12 38.18 3.51
CA HIS A 866 -25.97 37.08 3.04
C HIS A 866 -27.42 37.52 2.92
N TYR A 867 -28.06 37.20 1.79
CA TYR A 867 -29.50 37.19 1.66
C TYR A 867 -30.04 35.79 1.96
N GLN A 868 -31.01 35.72 2.87
CA GLN A 868 -31.23 34.62 3.82
C GLN A 868 -30.04 34.42 4.79
N PRO A 869 -29.82 35.36 5.74
CA PRO A 869 -28.79 35.20 6.75
C PRO A 869 -29.09 34.02 7.67
N THR A 870 -28.05 33.35 8.16
CA THR A 870 -28.15 32.02 8.79
C THR A 870 -29.05 31.95 10.03
N TYR A 871 -29.29 33.08 10.69
CA TYR A 871 -30.13 33.18 11.88
C TYR A 871 -31.06 34.40 11.84
N TYR A 872 -31.36 34.95 10.66
CA TYR A 872 -32.33 36.06 10.50
C TYR A 872 -32.07 37.28 11.39
N HIS A 873 -30.79 37.59 11.58
CA HIS A 873 -30.30 38.82 12.18
C HIS A 873 -29.20 39.35 11.26
N LEU A 874 -29.31 40.61 10.85
CA LEU A 874 -28.42 41.20 9.87
C LEU A 874 -26.97 41.18 10.39
N HIS A 875 -26.06 40.67 9.55
CA HIS A 875 -24.64 40.68 9.82
C HIS A 875 -23.84 40.81 8.52
N ILE A 876 -22.61 41.30 8.65
CA ILE A 876 -21.70 41.57 7.54
C ILE A 876 -20.47 40.68 7.68
N HIS A 877 -20.10 40.02 6.60
CA HIS A 877 -18.90 39.20 6.54
C HIS A 877 -17.72 40.02 6.02
N PHE A 878 -16.58 39.89 6.69
CA PHE A 878 -15.30 40.42 6.26
C PHE A 878 -14.37 39.24 6.05
N THR A 879 -14.07 38.92 4.80
CA THR A 879 -13.17 37.81 4.47
C THR A 879 -11.94 38.30 3.73
N HIS A 880 -10.82 37.61 3.87
CA HIS A 880 -9.69 37.85 2.99
C HIS A 880 -10.05 37.41 1.56
N LEU A 881 -9.60 38.15 0.53
CA LEU A 881 -9.97 37.90 -0.87
C LEU A 881 -9.65 36.46 -1.35
N ARG A 882 -8.64 35.81 -0.75
CA ARG A 882 -8.28 34.40 -1.04
C ARG A 882 -9.26 33.37 -0.46
N GLU A 883 -10.00 33.72 0.59
CA GLU A 883 -10.99 32.86 1.26
C GLU A 883 -12.39 33.01 0.65
N ALA A 884 -12.56 33.91 -0.34
CA ALA A 884 -13.84 34.29 -0.92
C ALA A 884 -14.55 33.20 -1.74
N THR A 885 -14.22 31.91 -1.59
CA THR A 885 -14.99 30.76 -2.11
C THR A 885 -15.96 30.19 -1.06
N ALA A 886 -15.72 30.43 0.24
CA ALA A 886 -16.53 29.92 1.33
C ALA A 886 -17.72 30.85 1.66
N GLY A 887 -18.92 30.51 1.18
CA GLY A 887 -20.15 31.25 1.50
C GLY A 887 -20.47 32.41 0.55
N THR A 888 -19.80 32.49 -0.60
CA THR A 888 -20.03 33.46 -1.69
C THR A 888 -20.83 32.86 -2.84
N SER A 889 -21.75 31.93 -2.53
CA SER A 889 -22.60 31.31 -3.54
C SER A 889 -23.40 32.38 -4.30
N VAL A 890 -23.47 32.23 -5.63
CA VAL A 890 -24.16 33.16 -6.51
C VAL A 890 -25.61 33.38 -6.05
N GLY A 891 -26.02 34.64 -5.93
CA GLY A 891 -27.34 35.04 -5.44
C GLY A 891 -27.49 35.09 -3.92
N ARG A 892 -26.65 34.38 -3.15
CA ARG A 892 -26.67 34.46 -1.68
C ARG A 892 -25.84 35.63 -1.15
N ALA A 893 -24.67 35.90 -1.73
CA ALA A 893 -23.78 36.95 -1.27
C ALA A 893 -23.98 38.27 -2.04
N HIS A 894 -24.09 39.38 -1.31
CA HIS A 894 -24.21 40.74 -1.87
C HIS A 894 -23.08 41.63 -1.34
N LEU A 895 -22.28 42.23 -2.24
CA LEU A 895 -21.15 43.07 -1.85
C LEU A 895 -21.61 44.30 -1.05
N TYR A 896 -20.83 44.66 -0.03
CA TYR A 896 -21.12 45.80 0.82
C TYR A 896 -21.21 47.11 0.04
N ALA A 897 -20.27 47.34 -0.89
CA ALA A 897 -20.23 48.55 -1.70
C ALA A 897 -21.52 48.71 -2.52
N ASP A 898 -21.95 47.64 -3.20
CA ASP A 898 -23.19 47.63 -3.96
C ASP A 898 -24.40 47.90 -3.07
N VAL A 899 -24.47 47.30 -1.88
CA VAL A 899 -25.57 47.52 -0.94
C VAL A 899 -25.66 48.99 -0.53
N VAL A 900 -24.53 49.62 -0.21
CA VAL A 900 -24.49 51.03 0.18
C VAL A 900 -24.89 51.95 -0.98
N ASP A 901 -24.36 51.73 -2.18
CA ASP A 901 -24.65 52.59 -3.33
C ASP A 901 -26.11 52.45 -3.78
N ASN A 902 -26.65 51.24 -3.71
CA ASN A 902 -28.07 50.99 -3.94
C ASN A 902 -28.96 51.74 -2.95
N LEU A 903 -28.65 51.71 -1.64
CA LEU A 903 -29.42 52.43 -0.62
C LEU A 903 -29.30 53.95 -0.72
N ARG A 904 -28.16 54.47 -1.20
CA ARG A 904 -27.98 55.90 -1.47
C ARG A 904 -28.78 56.39 -2.66
N SER A 905 -28.86 55.59 -3.71
CA SER A 905 -29.66 55.92 -4.90
C SER A 905 -31.16 55.78 -4.63
N ASP A 906 -31.55 54.81 -3.82
CA ASP A 906 -32.94 54.49 -3.54
C ASP A 906 -33.08 53.83 -2.16
N SER A 907 -33.66 54.57 -1.22
CA SER A 907 -33.82 54.13 0.17
C SER A 907 -34.55 52.79 0.29
N ASP A 908 -35.50 52.50 -0.61
CA ASP A 908 -36.33 51.28 -0.57
C ASP A 908 -35.85 50.20 -1.55
N TYR A 909 -34.63 50.32 -2.10
CA TYR A 909 -34.12 49.44 -3.16
C TYR A 909 -34.27 47.95 -2.83
N TYR A 910 -33.75 47.51 -1.68
CA TYR A 910 -33.83 46.10 -1.25
C TYR A 910 -35.23 45.68 -0.79
N ALA A 911 -36.05 46.64 -0.36
CA ALA A 911 -37.43 46.36 0.02
C ALA A 911 -38.27 45.94 -1.18
N LYS A 912 -38.07 46.58 -2.34
CA LYS A 912 -38.92 46.40 -3.52
C LYS A 912 -38.34 45.51 -4.62
N ARG A 913 -37.02 45.31 -4.70
CA ARG A 913 -36.43 44.48 -5.76
C ARG A 913 -36.75 43.00 -5.61
N THR A 914 -36.68 42.28 -6.72
CA THR A 914 -36.61 40.81 -6.71
C THR A 914 -35.22 40.36 -6.27
N MET A 915 -35.18 39.36 -5.41
CA MET A 915 -33.95 38.74 -4.89
C MET A 915 -33.83 37.33 -5.44
N HIS A 916 -32.64 36.97 -5.92
CA HIS A 916 -32.37 35.65 -6.50
C HIS A 916 -31.36 34.91 -5.64
N PHE A 917 -31.68 33.70 -5.15
CA PHE A 917 -30.80 32.92 -4.27
C PHE A 917 -31.05 31.42 -4.42
N SER A 918 -30.05 30.59 -4.07
CA SER A 918 -30.17 29.13 -4.15
C SER A 918 -30.66 28.52 -2.84
N LEU A 919 -31.65 27.64 -2.91
CA LEU A 919 -32.08 26.77 -1.80
C LEU A 919 -31.84 25.29 -2.14
N ARG A 920 -31.79 24.43 -1.11
CA ARG A 920 -31.71 22.97 -1.30
C ARG A 920 -33.10 22.39 -1.46
N ASN A 921 -33.23 21.24 -2.13
CA ASN A 921 -34.52 20.59 -2.38
C ASN A 921 -35.35 20.36 -1.10
N ASN A 922 -34.70 20.04 0.00
CA ASN A 922 -35.34 19.77 1.29
C ASN A 922 -35.41 21.01 2.21
N ASP A 923 -35.06 22.20 1.70
CA ASP A 923 -35.18 23.43 2.47
C ASP A 923 -36.66 23.78 2.65
N PRO A 924 -37.21 23.87 3.88
CA PRO A 924 -38.64 24.10 4.07
C PRO A 924 -39.13 25.41 3.43
N LEU A 925 -38.27 26.43 3.34
CA LEU A 925 -38.62 27.69 2.68
C LEU A 925 -38.80 27.53 1.17
N LEU A 926 -38.11 26.57 0.53
CA LEU A 926 -38.28 26.27 -0.88
C LEU A 926 -39.69 25.75 -1.18
N HIS A 927 -40.21 24.87 -0.31
CA HIS A 927 -41.56 24.34 -0.46
C HIS A 927 -42.64 25.42 -0.35
N GLU A 928 -42.48 26.32 0.62
CA GLU A 928 -43.39 27.47 0.81
C GLU A 928 -43.33 28.44 -0.38
N LEU A 929 -42.15 28.65 -0.98
CA LEU A 929 -41.97 29.56 -2.13
C LEU A 929 -42.40 28.97 -3.49
N LEU A 930 -42.40 27.65 -3.66
CA LEU A 930 -42.83 27.01 -4.91
C LEU A 930 -44.33 26.73 -4.95
N GLY A 931 -45.00 26.59 -3.80
CA GLY A 931 -46.41 26.21 -3.70
C GLY A 931 -46.69 24.78 -4.21
N GLU A 932 -47.83 24.20 -3.84
CA GLU A 932 -48.20 22.84 -4.28
C GLU A 932 -48.40 22.71 -5.81
N GLU A 933 -48.67 23.81 -6.53
CA GLU A 933 -48.99 23.80 -7.97
C GLU A 933 -47.80 23.77 -8.93
N LYS A 934 -46.55 24.00 -8.49
CA LYS A 934 -45.36 23.92 -9.38
C LYS A 934 -44.70 22.55 -9.44
N GLN A 935 -45.23 21.54 -8.74
CA GLN A 935 -44.68 20.18 -8.76
C GLN A 935 -45.10 19.34 -9.99
N THR A 936 -46.07 19.80 -10.79
CA THR A 936 -46.63 19.00 -11.91
C THR A 936 -45.95 19.20 -13.26
N THR A 937 -45.03 20.15 -13.43
CA THR A 937 -44.45 20.46 -14.76
C THR A 937 -43.15 19.71 -15.11
N THR A 938 -42.58 18.92 -14.20
CA THR A 938 -41.31 18.20 -14.44
C THR A 938 -41.42 16.68 -14.48
N LYS A 939 -42.63 16.11 -14.46
CA LYS A 939 -42.85 14.65 -14.61
C LYS A 939 -43.34 14.21 -15.99
N GLN A 940 -43.35 15.10 -16.99
CA GLN A 940 -43.87 14.78 -18.32
C GLN A 940 -42.85 14.74 -19.46
N ASP A 941 -41.57 15.01 -19.22
CA ASP A 941 -40.51 14.78 -20.21
C ASP A 941 -39.29 14.11 -19.54
N GLU A 942 -39.43 12.83 -19.19
CA GLU A 942 -38.31 11.86 -19.07
C GLU A 942 -38.82 10.41 -19.24
#